data_AF-A0A940D5P9-F1
#
_entry.id   AF-A0A940D5P9-F1
#
_cell.length_a   1.000
_cell.length_b   1.000
_cell.length_c   1.000
_cell.angle_alpha   90.00
_cell.angle_beta   90.00
_cell.angle_gamma   90.00
#
_symmetry.space_group_name_H-M   'P 1'
#
loop_
_entity.id
_entity.type
_entity.pdbx_description
1 polymer ?
#
loop_
_entity_poly.entity_id
_entity_poly.type
_entity_poly.pdbx_seq_one_letter_code
_entity_poly.pdbx_strand_id
1 'polypeptide(L)'
;LLQKSFPGQLAEMSSYIGTNEVWSGGSADGSFGALRIVSGAWLEDEYDVVYHYGIGERPEFNQAIPEWYFQAGGPFFPQREAFTTITHFWDADGGPEKKTHLSDDLWDGDHWTTWSYDCENALQKMRKYVNGDYDFLWAYKNGIQSWDWCGINSLQLMTKFNVAGVVDFYNAREDFRAISYFGEDGQWHDTDCPNWDTSFTEFHKAHAYEILGRMCHLLQDMSVPCHVHCNSHACKHGMYCDYYENNELNYTHPTAEDIYNDGETFINPYNEIDDPIYFLMYFMNQIADHYADGKTDGDDNIPDERFLPYLEPILPTLGPPTTTAQINDANCRAMHEKLIKYAIRTTAGLLYWFAVETGQLPRPQVLSGGVTLTDDIVVSDGATLIISSNAIVNLNGHKVTSAGGLIIVERGAVIDPDIRLLSSDGVLIGLYPDMVSALDDALPGQVVELREFDFGRDVYVASGKTLRIWSGATINLNGHVVKSTGGTIIVESGADINPDIRLVEGSSIKGLYPSVELAIQEASNGDRVIASGVSKTCEDDFEVPGGITLELKGCNMKFDSGVWLKVLGALKADNSTFTRLGGSNWKGIRFYDSAVDSSCVIENSTISYADYGVYTFLSNPRIRNNTITNCTYGVYLNRSVASVTGNEISSCVRGVYGYRANCAKIVNNLITTGTSSISGLRFYDSEPEVYNNTIQGTFTYLLDADHYSRPTAIGPESQDYQGYNRMIGGSGATIYAHDHSEVVFGSGFIESTEGYAGYNTIYLDIQTDRIANVHAEGYSSVVAQHNWWGAYPPEGFFADGTSSIDHRDPLRSDPGGGSNLGKPAGNLLAGALNVNTYASTGKDILRVLLSEADWYWQNLCYRKAMERYKAALESCPDSPYAPMMLLRVAFAWRSLKEKGLEEFLSQFVRSGNKVLSTEAMELLIGENIRHGEIKKAIERAEYVISDNPGTEAEYKALFTLFNLYLNDLEDREKAEEILARMKMKYPDYPLTQMAQFDIGEPVEWKFPKPGEFGESPGVAGISPSSYWLGEGHPNPFNPTITIDFYLPEEAFVTLSIYDMLGREVRRLIDSRLGPGYNRVTWDGHGDSGEVLPNGVYICVFRSGGFKACRKMILLK
;
A
#
# COMPACT_ATOMS: atom_id res chain seq x y z
N LEU A 1 17.81 -34.95 -12.42
CA LEU A 1 19.17 -35.30 -12.89
C LEU A 1 19.48 -36.77 -12.70
N LEU A 2 19.72 -37.22 -11.45
CA LEU A 2 19.94 -38.64 -11.14
C LEU A 2 18.78 -39.56 -11.59
N GLN A 3 17.54 -39.08 -11.58
CA GLN A 3 16.41 -39.88 -12.06
C GLN A 3 16.33 -40.01 -13.60
N LYS A 4 16.87 -39.06 -14.37
CA LYS A 4 16.86 -39.09 -15.85
C LYS A 4 18.07 -39.82 -16.44
N SER A 5 19.18 -39.86 -15.70
CA SER A 5 20.47 -40.35 -16.20
C SER A 5 20.79 -41.81 -15.81
N PHE A 6 19.99 -42.47 -14.96
CA PHE A 6 20.36 -43.74 -14.34
C PHE A 6 19.27 -44.83 -14.45
N PRO A 7 19.55 -46.01 -15.04
CA PRO A 7 18.64 -47.16 -14.99
C PRO A 7 18.82 -48.01 -13.71
N GLY A 8 17.71 -48.43 -13.08
CA GLY A 8 17.69 -49.53 -12.10
C GLY A 8 17.80 -49.11 -10.63
N GLN A 9 19.01 -49.10 -10.06
CA GLN A 9 19.26 -48.98 -8.60
C GLN A 9 19.54 -47.54 -8.14
N LEU A 10 20.23 -46.74 -8.95
CA LEU A 10 20.51 -45.33 -8.65
C LEU A 10 19.25 -44.45 -8.70
N ALA A 11 18.27 -44.80 -9.53
CA ALA A 11 16.95 -44.16 -9.53
C ALA A 11 16.21 -44.39 -8.21
N GLU A 12 16.31 -45.60 -7.65
CA GLU A 12 15.74 -45.94 -6.35
C GLU A 12 16.45 -45.17 -5.23
N MET A 13 17.79 -45.23 -5.14
CA MET A 13 18.58 -44.42 -4.20
C MET A 13 18.26 -42.93 -4.28
N SER A 14 18.08 -42.39 -5.49
CA SER A 14 17.76 -40.97 -5.68
C SER A 14 16.40 -40.55 -5.09
N SER A 15 15.46 -41.48 -4.94
CA SER A 15 14.15 -41.22 -4.32
C SER A 15 14.19 -41.11 -2.78
N TYR A 16 15.30 -41.51 -2.16
CA TYR A 16 15.54 -41.39 -0.72
C TYR A 16 16.37 -40.15 -0.35
N ILE A 17 16.92 -39.43 -1.34
CA ILE A 17 17.69 -38.20 -1.10
C ILE A 17 16.73 -37.12 -0.57
N GLY A 18 16.99 -36.62 0.65
CA GLY A 18 16.17 -35.61 1.32
C GLY A 18 14.90 -36.14 2.00
N THR A 19 14.74 -37.46 2.13
CA THR A 19 13.64 -38.09 2.88
C THR A 19 14.15 -38.72 4.18
N ASN A 20 13.25 -38.94 5.14
CA ASN A 20 13.57 -39.65 6.39
C ASN A 20 13.55 -41.18 6.22
N GLU A 21 13.45 -41.66 4.97
CA GLU A 21 13.31 -43.08 4.67
C GLU A 21 14.68 -43.71 4.37
N VAL A 22 14.86 -44.95 4.82
CA VAL A 22 16.09 -45.72 4.66
C VAL A 22 15.98 -46.56 3.40
N TRP A 23 16.88 -46.36 2.42
CA TRP A 23 17.03 -47.33 1.34
C TRP A 23 17.65 -48.64 1.89
N SER A 24 17.26 -49.77 1.35
CA SER A 24 17.89 -51.06 1.64
C SER A 24 17.84 -51.88 0.36
N GLY A 25 18.84 -51.72 -0.50
CA GLY A 25 18.92 -52.48 -1.74
C GLY A 25 19.03 -53.98 -1.44
N GLY A 26 17.92 -54.71 -1.57
CA GLY A 26 17.87 -56.16 -1.38
C GLY A 26 17.58 -56.88 -2.68
N SER A 27 18.42 -57.87 -3.03
CA SER A 27 17.93 -59.03 -3.79
C SER A 27 16.83 -59.72 -2.98
N ALA A 28 15.90 -60.39 -3.67
CA ALA A 28 14.69 -61.00 -3.10
C ALA A 28 14.92 -62.08 -2.00
N ASP A 29 16.18 -62.37 -1.66
CA ASP A 29 16.62 -63.32 -0.63
C ASP A 29 17.23 -62.68 0.63
N GLY A 30 17.36 -61.35 0.69
CA GLY A 30 17.72 -60.65 1.93
C GLY A 30 19.17 -60.84 2.40
N SER A 31 20.11 -61.18 1.50
CA SER A 31 21.50 -61.50 1.87
C SER A 31 22.55 -60.39 1.64
N PHE A 32 22.17 -59.17 1.27
CA PHE A 32 23.11 -58.05 1.10
C PHE A 32 22.72 -56.82 1.96
N GLY A 33 23.73 -56.20 2.58
CA GLY A 33 23.59 -55.16 3.60
C GLY A 33 22.85 -53.91 3.11
N ALA A 34 22.01 -53.36 3.98
CA ALA A 34 21.20 -52.18 3.71
C ALA A 34 22.05 -50.89 3.71
N LEU A 35 22.03 -50.15 2.59
CA LEU A 35 22.59 -48.81 2.49
C LEU A 35 21.58 -47.78 3.02
N ARG A 36 21.73 -47.34 4.27
CA ARG A 36 20.87 -46.29 4.82
C ARG A 36 21.37 -44.91 4.35
N ILE A 37 20.62 -44.25 3.47
CA ILE A 37 20.77 -42.81 3.25
C ILE A 37 19.79 -42.15 4.24
N VAL A 38 20.26 -41.76 5.43
CA VAL A 38 19.39 -41.16 6.46
C VAL A 38 19.53 -39.64 6.41
N SER A 39 18.40 -38.92 6.40
CA SER A 39 18.37 -37.47 6.67
C SER A 39 18.50 -37.12 8.17
N GLY A 40 18.78 -38.10 9.03
CA GLY A 40 18.82 -37.94 10.49
C GLY A 40 20.01 -38.69 11.10
N ALA A 41 20.91 -37.93 11.71
CA ALA A 41 22.22 -38.38 12.18
C ALA A 41 22.21 -39.36 13.38
N TRP A 42 21.09 -39.52 14.08
CA TRP A 42 21.10 -40.19 15.40
C TRP A 42 21.33 -41.72 15.40
N LEU A 43 21.27 -42.40 14.26
CA LEU A 43 21.38 -43.87 14.22
C LEU A 43 22.69 -44.37 13.60
N GLU A 44 23.59 -43.50 13.14
CA GLU A 44 24.75 -43.89 12.33
C GLU A 44 26.10 -43.94 13.06
N ASP A 45 26.34 -43.12 14.09
CA ASP A 45 27.63 -43.09 14.82
C ASP A 45 28.07 -44.44 15.41
N GLU A 46 27.13 -45.34 15.69
CA GLU A 46 27.42 -46.68 16.22
C GLU A 46 27.80 -47.71 15.12
N TYR A 47 27.59 -47.42 13.84
CA TYR A 47 27.73 -48.37 12.72
C TYR A 47 28.85 -48.03 11.74
N ASP A 48 29.66 -47.01 12.02
CA ASP A 48 30.66 -46.48 11.09
C ASP A 48 31.99 -47.25 11.02
N VAL A 49 31.98 -48.51 11.44
CA VAL A 49 33.20 -49.29 11.65
C VAL A 49 33.58 -50.07 10.39
N VAL A 50 34.50 -49.51 9.59
CA VAL A 50 35.45 -50.33 8.82
C VAL A 50 36.67 -50.54 9.71
N TYR A 51 36.90 -51.76 10.19
CA TYR A 51 38.06 -52.05 11.03
C TYR A 51 39.36 -51.78 10.26
N HIS A 52 40.10 -50.76 10.67
CA HIS A 52 41.43 -50.44 10.16
C HIS A 52 42.51 -51.18 10.96
N TYR A 53 43.35 -51.97 10.31
CA TYR A 53 44.66 -52.39 10.86
C TYR A 53 45.75 -51.79 9.98
N GLY A 54 46.31 -50.64 10.39
CA GLY A 54 47.44 -50.02 9.72
C GLY A 54 48.72 -50.83 9.95
N ILE A 55 49.39 -51.25 8.89
CA ILE A 55 50.72 -51.88 9.00
C ILE A 55 51.78 -50.77 8.98
N GLY A 56 52.37 -50.51 10.15
CA GLY A 56 53.53 -49.64 10.28
C GLY A 56 54.15 -49.72 11.68
N GLU A 57 55.18 -50.57 11.79
CA GLU A 57 56.00 -50.90 12.99
C GLU A 57 55.43 -51.95 13.96
N ARG A 58 55.93 -53.19 13.87
CA ARG A 58 55.73 -54.27 14.86
C ARG A 58 56.41 -53.93 16.19
N PRO A 59 55.84 -54.34 17.35
CA PRO A 59 56.51 -55.43 18.09
C PRO A 59 55.58 -56.43 18.84
N GLU A 60 55.97 -57.71 18.72
CA GLU A 60 55.82 -58.88 19.62
C GLU A 60 54.46 -59.19 20.30
N PHE A 61 53.63 -59.97 19.59
CA PHE A 61 52.60 -60.82 20.22
C PHE A 61 53.28 -62.00 20.96
N ASN A 62 53.19 -62.01 22.28
CA ASN A 62 53.40 -63.22 23.07
C ASN A 62 52.25 -63.40 24.07
N GLN A 63 51.38 -64.36 23.74
CA GLN A 63 50.37 -65.05 24.57
C GLN A 63 48.95 -64.45 24.65
N ALA A 64 48.04 -65.10 23.88
CA ALA A 64 46.60 -65.35 24.06
C ALA A 64 45.64 -64.22 24.49
N ILE A 65 44.64 -63.92 23.64
CA ILE A 65 43.33 -63.44 24.09
C ILE A 65 42.32 -64.61 23.99
N PRO A 66 41.82 -65.17 25.12
CA PRO A 66 40.91 -66.32 25.14
C PRO A 66 39.40 -66.00 25.12
N GLU A 67 38.63 -67.07 24.90
CA GLU A 67 37.18 -67.34 24.71
C GLU A 67 36.07 -66.54 25.41
N TRP A 68 36.30 -65.47 26.17
CA TRP A 68 35.21 -64.70 26.81
C TRP A 68 35.22 -63.20 26.51
N TYR A 69 36.14 -62.73 25.65
CA TYR A 69 36.46 -61.30 25.49
C TYR A 69 35.30 -60.42 24.98
N PHE A 70 34.12 -60.97 24.65
CA PHE A 70 32.91 -60.21 24.31
C PHE A 70 31.58 -60.91 24.71
N GLN A 71 31.54 -61.85 25.65
CA GLN A 71 30.23 -62.28 26.18
C GLN A 71 29.76 -61.29 27.26
N ALA A 72 28.87 -60.38 26.85
CA ALA A 72 27.98 -59.55 27.67
C ALA A 72 28.57 -58.30 28.37
N GLY A 73 28.66 -57.19 27.61
CA GLY A 73 28.44 -55.81 28.08
C GLY A 73 29.35 -55.27 29.21
N GLY A 74 30.41 -54.53 28.83
CA GLY A 74 31.27 -53.75 29.74
C GLY A 74 32.50 -53.20 29.02
N PRO A 75 33.13 -52.10 29.48
CA PRO A 75 33.52 -50.97 28.63
C PRO A 75 34.96 -51.01 28.05
N PHE A 76 35.14 -50.24 26.96
CA PHE A 76 36.37 -49.79 26.28
C PHE A 76 37.10 -50.75 25.31
N PHE A 77 36.90 -50.44 24.02
CA PHE A 77 37.60 -50.93 22.82
C PHE A 77 39.11 -50.61 22.85
N PRO A 78 39.97 -51.34 22.10
CA PRO A 78 41.40 -51.05 22.03
C PRO A 78 41.66 -49.61 21.54
N GLN A 79 42.29 -48.80 22.39
CA GLN A 79 42.10 -47.35 22.49
C GLN A 79 42.88 -46.46 21.49
N ARG A 80 43.29 -46.92 20.31
CA ARG A 80 43.98 -46.03 19.32
C ARG A 80 43.50 -46.17 17.88
N GLU A 81 43.10 -47.37 17.45
CA GLU A 81 42.78 -47.66 16.04
C GLU A 81 41.26 -47.68 15.76
N ALA A 82 40.45 -47.86 16.81
CA ALA A 82 39.00 -47.63 16.74
C ALA A 82 38.63 -46.13 16.69
N PHE A 83 39.55 -45.23 17.03
CA PHE A 83 39.30 -43.78 17.01
C PHE A 83 39.46 -43.14 15.62
N THR A 84 40.21 -43.78 14.71
CA THR A 84 40.35 -43.33 13.33
C THR A 84 39.06 -43.47 12.51
N THR A 85 38.09 -44.29 12.93
CA THR A 85 36.78 -44.40 12.26
C THR A 85 35.80 -43.30 12.69
N ILE A 86 36.03 -42.60 13.80
CA ILE A 86 35.06 -41.70 14.48
C ILE A 86 35.22 -40.21 14.11
N THR A 87 35.90 -39.91 13.00
CA THR A 87 36.29 -38.52 12.65
C THR A 87 35.70 -38.07 11.32
N HIS A 88 34.59 -37.35 11.38
CA HIS A 88 33.78 -36.97 10.22
C HIS A 88 34.12 -35.59 9.67
N PHE A 89 35.17 -34.96 10.19
CA PHE A 89 35.37 -33.52 10.06
C PHE A 89 36.63 -33.16 9.29
N TRP A 90 36.54 -32.13 8.44
CA TRP A 90 37.69 -31.55 7.76
C TRP A 90 37.90 -30.10 8.20
N ASP A 91 39.08 -29.81 8.72
CA ASP A 91 39.54 -28.45 8.99
C ASP A 91 40.23 -27.90 7.72
N ALA A 92 39.45 -27.22 6.85
CA ALA A 92 39.97 -26.68 5.59
C ALA A 92 41.00 -25.56 5.80
N ASP A 93 40.88 -24.77 6.87
CA ASP A 93 41.80 -23.68 7.21
C ASP A 93 43.15 -24.21 7.72
N GLY A 94 43.17 -25.48 8.10
CA GLY A 94 44.37 -26.25 8.33
C GLY A 94 45.13 -26.73 7.10
N GLY A 95 44.47 -26.73 5.94
CA GLY A 95 44.93 -27.41 4.75
C GLY A 95 44.78 -28.94 4.79
N PRO A 96 45.04 -29.62 3.66
CA PRO A 96 44.75 -31.06 3.48
C PRO A 96 45.55 -32.01 4.39
N GLU A 97 46.61 -31.51 5.03
CA GLU A 97 47.51 -32.30 5.88
C GLU A 97 47.20 -32.16 7.38
N LYS A 98 46.33 -31.21 7.78
CA LYS A 98 46.03 -31.00 9.20
C LYS A 98 45.16 -32.13 9.72
N LYS A 99 45.67 -32.84 10.72
CA LYS A 99 44.93 -33.85 11.47
C LYS A 99 43.92 -33.19 12.39
N THR A 100 42.76 -33.81 12.55
CA THR A 100 41.73 -33.36 13.49
C THR A 100 42.19 -33.70 14.90
N HIS A 101 42.14 -32.73 15.81
CA HIS A 101 42.47 -32.93 17.22
C HIS A 101 41.22 -33.38 17.98
N LEU A 102 41.24 -34.60 18.52
CA LEU A 102 40.22 -35.12 19.41
C LEU A 102 40.64 -34.87 20.84
N SER A 103 39.77 -34.27 21.65
CA SER A 103 39.97 -34.22 23.11
C SER A 103 38.66 -34.49 23.85
N ASP A 104 38.68 -35.44 24.78
CA ASP A 104 37.52 -35.84 25.58
C ASP A 104 37.88 -35.92 27.08
N ASP A 105 36.94 -35.54 27.93
CA ASP A 105 37.00 -35.54 29.40
C ASP A 105 36.23 -36.77 29.92
N LEU A 106 36.92 -37.89 30.15
CA LEU A 106 36.31 -39.08 30.73
C LEU A 106 36.17 -38.94 32.25
N TRP A 107 34.95 -39.11 32.77
CA TRP A 107 34.66 -39.18 34.21
C TRP A 107 34.59 -40.63 34.67
N ASP A 108 35.54 -41.06 35.51
CA ASP A 108 35.58 -42.45 36.02
C ASP A 108 34.75 -42.66 37.29
N GLY A 109 34.07 -41.62 37.77
CA GLY A 109 33.32 -41.62 39.03
C GLY A 109 33.95 -40.75 40.12
N ASP A 110 35.28 -40.53 40.10
CA ASP A 110 35.99 -39.73 41.12
C ASP A 110 36.95 -38.67 40.51
N HIS A 111 37.41 -38.84 39.28
CA HIS A 111 38.30 -37.89 38.59
C HIS A 111 37.92 -37.67 37.12
N TRP A 112 38.24 -36.47 36.62
CA TRP A 112 38.21 -36.17 35.18
C TRP A 112 39.58 -36.47 34.59
N THR A 113 39.63 -37.35 33.59
CA THR A 113 40.82 -37.57 32.76
C THR A 113 40.57 -37.05 31.36
N THR A 114 41.32 -36.02 30.96
CA THR A 114 41.33 -35.52 29.58
C THR A 114 42.26 -36.37 28.74
N TRP A 115 41.76 -37.00 27.68
CA TRP A 115 42.59 -37.65 26.65
C TRP A 115 42.58 -36.79 25.39
N SER A 116 43.73 -36.64 24.73
CA SER A 116 43.88 -35.89 23.48
C SER A 116 44.63 -36.70 22.43
N TYR A 117 44.12 -36.80 21.20
CA TYR A 117 44.75 -37.54 20.11
C TYR A 117 44.52 -36.88 18.75
N ASP A 118 45.52 -36.93 17.85
CA ASP A 118 45.39 -36.45 16.48
C ASP A 118 45.03 -37.60 15.53
N CYS A 119 43.98 -37.42 14.74
CA CYS A 119 43.43 -38.43 13.83
C CYS A 119 43.25 -37.86 12.41
N GLU A 120 43.03 -38.74 11.45
CA GLU A 120 42.78 -38.33 10.06
C GLU A 120 41.47 -37.55 9.96
N ASN A 121 41.50 -36.51 9.12
CA ASN A 121 40.34 -35.70 8.83
C ASN A 121 39.46 -36.36 7.73
N ALA A 122 38.25 -35.83 7.51
CA ALA A 122 37.30 -36.40 6.54
C ALA A 122 37.82 -36.43 5.10
N LEU A 123 38.57 -35.41 4.68
CA LEU A 123 39.19 -35.37 3.34
C LEU A 123 40.22 -36.50 3.17
N GLN A 124 41.08 -36.71 4.16
CA GLN A 124 42.08 -37.78 4.16
C GLN A 124 41.40 -39.15 4.07
N LYS A 125 40.28 -39.34 4.77
CA LYS A 125 39.47 -40.56 4.67
C LYS A 125 38.85 -40.76 3.28
N MET A 126 38.20 -39.74 2.73
CA MET A 126 37.64 -39.84 1.38
C MET A 126 38.71 -40.12 0.33
N ARG A 127 39.88 -39.46 0.43
CA ARG A 127 41.00 -39.74 -0.47
C ARG A 127 41.49 -41.17 -0.35
N LYS A 128 41.51 -41.76 0.85
CA LYS A 128 41.81 -43.18 0.99
C LYS A 128 40.76 -44.05 0.32
N TYR A 129 39.46 -43.80 0.53
CA TYR A 129 38.38 -44.51 -0.17
C TYR A 129 38.54 -44.44 -1.70
N VAL A 130 39.00 -43.30 -2.22
CA VAL A 130 39.20 -43.07 -3.65
C VAL A 130 40.47 -43.72 -4.17
N ASN A 131 41.58 -43.65 -3.44
CA ASN A 131 42.92 -44.07 -3.90
C ASN A 131 43.32 -45.51 -3.53
N GLY A 132 42.46 -46.25 -2.81
CA GLY A 132 42.69 -47.68 -2.57
C GLY A 132 43.62 -48.02 -1.40
N ASP A 133 43.97 -47.05 -0.56
CA ASP A 133 44.87 -47.24 0.60
C ASP A 133 44.15 -47.90 1.81
N TYR A 134 43.26 -48.86 1.56
CA TYR A 134 42.46 -49.54 2.58
C TYR A 134 42.48 -51.05 2.43
N ASP A 135 42.61 -51.73 3.56
CA ASP A 135 42.31 -53.14 3.70
C ASP A 135 40.85 -53.28 4.14
N PHE A 136 39.97 -53.77 3.27
CA PHE A 136 38.63 -54.15 3.71
C PHE A 136 38.72 -55.31 4.70
N LEU A 137 37.94 -55.27 5.78
CA LEU A 137 37.88 -56.33 6.77
C LEU A 137 36.43 -56.68 7.03
N TRP A 138 35.94 -57.75 6.42
CA TRP A 138 34.56 -58.21 6.56
C TRP A 138 34.48 -59.39 7.51
N ALA A 139 33.74 -59.29 8.63
CA ALA A 139 33.56 -60.37 9.59
C ALA A 139 32.18 -61.02 9.45
N TYR A 140 32.13 -62.31 9.08
CA TYR A 140 30.88 -63.06 8.99
C TYR A 140 30.46 -63.61 10.37
N LYS A 141 29.25 -63.29 10.85
CA LYS A 141 28.66 -63.93 12.05
C LYS A 141 27.63 -64.98 11.60
N ASN A 142 27.97 -66.24 11.82
CA ASN A 142 27.28 -67.41 11.25
C ASN A 142 25.76 -67.50 11.53
N GLY A 143 25.02 -67.86 10.47
CA GLY A 143 23.64 -68.32 10.51
C GLY A 143 23.29 -69.45 9.52
N ILE A 144 24.26 -70.04 8.80
CA ILE A 144 23.96 -71.12 7.83
C ILE A 144 24.85 -72.36 8.10
N GLN A 145 24.20 -73.45 8.53
CA GLN A 145 24.79 -74.78 8.68
C GLN A 145 24.93 -75.46 7.31
N SER A 146 26.07 -75.37 6.62
CA SER A 146 26.49 -76.41 5.65
C SER A 146 27.83 -76.10 4.95
N TRP A 147 28.98 -76.25 5.63
CA TRP A 147 30.29 -76.29 4.94
C TRP A 147 31.21 -77.34 5.60
N ASP A 148 30.88 -78.61 5.41
CA ASP A 148 31.67 -79.77 5.89
C ASP A 148 32.85 -80.17 4.97
N TRP A 149 33.21 -79.36 3.97
CA TRP A 149 34.25 -79.72 2.98
C TRP A 149 35.67 -79.23 3.29
N CYS A 150 35.85 -78.32 4.26
CA CYS A 150 37.17 -77.86 4.69
C CYS A 150 37.61 -78.42 6.06
N GLY A 151 36.72 -79.10 6.78
CA GLY A 151 37.03 -79.65 8.12
C GLY A 151 37.28 -78.59 9.21
N ILE A 152 36.86 -77.34 8.99
CA ILE A 152 37.09 -76.22 9.90
C ILE A 152 35.73 -75.76 10.46
N ASN A 153 35.45 -76.12 11.71
CA ASN A 153 34.30 -75.62 12.45
C ASN A 153 34.71 -74.32 13.13
N SER A 154 33.95 -73.24 12.89
CA SER A 154 34.14 -71.87 13.41
C SER A 154 35.37 -71.10 12.91
N LEU A 155 35.37 -70.69 11.65
CA LEU A 155 36.24 -69.60 11.20
C LEU A 155 35.43 -68.32 10.96
N GLN A 156 35.75 -67.23 11.68
CA GLN A 156 35.41 -65.88 11.25
C GLN A 156 36.32 -65.56 10.07
N LEU A 157 35.80 -65.69 8.84
CA LEU A 157 36.50 -65.19 7.66
C LEU A 157 36.58 -63.67 7.80
N MET A 158 37.81 -63.16 7.85
CA MET A 158 38.13 -61.74 7.65
C MET A 158 38.80 -61.65 6.29
N THR A 159 38.15 -61.09 5.28
CA THR A 159 38.69 -61.02 3.91
C THR A 159 39.30 -59.65 3.64
N LYS A 160 40.60 -59.63 3.30
CA LYS A 160 41.33 -58.42 2.88
C LYS A 160 41.29 -58.21 1.37
N PHE A 161 40.83 -57.04 0.93
CA PHE A 161 40.85 -56.65 -0.49
C PHE A 161 41.93 -55.58 -0.70
N ASN A 162 42.79 -55.77 -1.70
CA ASN A 162 43.77 -54.77 -2.13
C ASN A 162 43.28 -54.19 -3.47
N VAL A 163 42.63 -53.03 -3.42
CA VAL A 163 42.08 -52.32 -4.58
C VAL A 163 42.87 -51.04 -4.80
N ALA A 164 42.95 -50.58 -6.04
CA ALA A 164 43.54 -49.28 -6.36
C ALA A 164 42.60 -48.09 -6.11
N GLY A 165 41.33 -48.33 -5.74
CA GLY A 165 40.34 -47.27 -5.46
C GLY A 165 38.89 -47.73 -5.54
N VAL A 166 37.94 -46.91 -5.07
CA VAL A 166 36.49 -47.24 -5.10
C VAL A 166 35.94 -47.41 -6.53
N VAL A 167 36.45 -46.63 -7.49
CA VAL A 167 36.07 -46.73 -8.92
C VAL A 167 36.59 -48.04 -9.52
N ASP A 168 37.85 -48.37 -9.26
CA ASP A 168 38.45 -49.63 -9.71
C ASP A 168 37.78 -50.83 -9.04
N PHE A 169 37.38 -50.70 -7.77
CA PHE A 169 36.62 -51.72 -7.06
C PHE A 169 35.25 -51.95 -7.71
N TYR A 170 34.52 -50.89 -8.05
CA TYR A 170 33.26 -51.00 -8.78
C TYR A 170 33.42 -51.67 -10.15
N ASN A 171 34.50 -51.31 -10.87
CA ASN A 171 34.78 -51.81 -12.21
C ASN A 171 35.48 -53.19 -12.24
N ALA A 172 35.87 -53.74 -11.09
CA ALA A 172 36.65 -54.98 -11.00
C ALA A 172 35.88 -56.17 -11.58
N ARG A 173 36.43 -56.79 -12.65
CA ARG A 173 35.73 -57.86 -13.38
C ARG A 173 36.20 -59.28 -13.19
N GLU A 174 37.45 -59.61 -12.84
CA GLU A 174 37.84 -61.05 -12.74
C GLU A 174 39.20 -61.36 -12.06
N ASP A 175 40.03 -60.38 -11.69
CA ASP A 175 41.42 -60.62 -11.24
C ASP A 175 41.67 -60.50 -9.72
N PHE A 176 40.63 -60.66 -8.90
CA PHE A 176 40.78 -60.65 -7.43
C PHE A 176 41.37 -61.98 -6.92
N ARG A 177 42.66 -62.00 -6.57
CA ARG A 177 43.40 -63.24 -6.25
C ARG A 177 43.79 -63.51 -4.80
N ALA A 178 43.51 -62.63 -3.84
CA ALA A 178 43.90 -62.91 -2.46
C ALA A 178 42.73 -62.69 -1.50
N ILE A 179 42.17 -63.78 -1.01
CA ILE A 179 41.43 -63.80 0.25
C ILE A 179 42.44 -64.28 1.30
N SER A 180 42.92 -63.36 2.12
CA SER A 180 43.62 -63.71 3.36
C SER A 180 42.55 -64.08 4.39
N TYR A 181 42.71 -65.17 5.15
CA TYR A 181 41.87 -65.47 6.32
C TYR A 181 42.71 -65.49 7.59
N PHE A 182 42.11 -65.15 8.73
CA PHE A 182 42.78 -65.22 10.02
C PHE A 182 42.56 -66.61 10.64
N GLY A 183 43.62 -67.39 10.77
CA GLY A 183 43.57 -68.75 11.32
C GLY A 183 43.46 -68.76 12.85
N GLU A 184 43.02 -69.88 13.42
CA GLU A 184 43.03 -70.11 14.88
C GLU A 184 44.46 -70.03 15.48
N ASP A 185 45.49 -70.10 14.63
CA ASP A 185 46.89 -69.90 15.00
C ASP A 185 47.29 -68.43 15.20
N GLY A 186 46.35 -67.50 15.00
CA GLY A 186 46.57 -66.07 15.13
C GLY A 186 47.39 -65.47 13.98
N GLN A 187 47.46 -66.13 12.82
CA GLN A 187 48.16 -65.64 11.64
C GLN A 187 47.23 -65.47 10.44
N TRP A 188 47.63 -64.56 9.53
CA TRP A 188 46.98 -64.37 8.24
C TRP A 188 47.47 -65.41 7.24
N HIS A 189 46.55 -66.10 6.59
CA HIS A 189 46.81 -67.11 5.56
C HIS A 189 46.21 -66.67 4.24
N ASP A 190 47.05 -66.48 3.22
CA ASP A 190 46.60 -66.13 1.87
C ASP A 190 46.11 -67.39 1.13
N THR A 191 44.92 -67.34 0.54
CA THR A 191 44.42 -68.41 -0.33
C THR A 191 44.07 -67.89 -1.72
N ASP A 192 44.57 -68.60 -2.74
CA ASP A 192 43.98 -68.58 -4.08
C ASP A 192 42.70 -69.41 -4.01
N CYS A 193 41.53 -68.78 -3.98
CA CYS A 193 40.25 -69.51 -3.96
C CYS A 193 39.86 -69.90 -5.41
N PRO A 194 39.89 -71.19 -5.81
CA PRO A 194 39.53 -71.59 -7.16
C PRO A 194 38.04 -71.91 -7.22
N ASN A 195 37.28 -71.14 -8.01
CA ASN A 195 35.87 -71.34 -8.39
C ASN A 195 34.78 -70.68 -7.51
N TRP A 196 34.85 -69.36 -7.29
CA TRP A 196 33.64 -68.61 -6.92
C TRP A 196 32.97 -68.05 -8.17
N ASP A 197 31.81 -68.63 -8.49
CA ASP A 197 30.98 -68.36 -9.67
C ASP A 197 30.23 -67.02 -9.53
N THR A 198 30.25 -66.21 -10.61
CA THR A 198 29.42 -65.06 -11.09
C THR A 198 28.68 -64.10 -10.11
N SER A 199 28.38 -64.50 -8.88
CA SER A 199 27.73 -63.74 -7.79
C SER A 199 28.59 -62.63 -7.17
N PHE A 200 29.91 -62.66 -7.37
CA PHE A 200 30.83 -61.61 -6.87
C PHE A 200 30.73 -60.29 -7.66
N THR A 201 30.19 -60.31 -8.88
CA THR A 201 30.01 -59.10 -9.70
C THR A 201 29.03 -58.11 -9.06
N GLU A 202 28.05 -58.59 -8.29
CA GLU A 202 27.12 -57.74 -7.53
C GLU A 202 27.69 -57.34 -6.16
N PHE A 203 28.57 -58.16 -5.59
CA PHE A 203 29.24 -57.88 -4.31
C PHE A 203 30.11 -56.61 -4.36
N HIS A 204 30.97 -56.47 -5.38
CA HIS A 204 31.84 -55.29 -5.53
C HIS A 204 31.04 -54.01 -5.75
N LYS A 205 29.97 -54.07 -6.56
CA LYS A 205 29.09 -52.91 -6.79
C LYS A 205 28.35 -52.51 -5.53
N ALA A 206 27.76 -53.46 -4.79
CA ALA A 206 27.05 -53.17 -3.55
C ALA A 206 27.95 -52.50 -2.51
N HIS A 207 29.19 -53.00 -2.34
CA HIS A 207 30.13 -52.40 -1.38
C HIS A 207 30.73 -51.08 -1.88
N ALA A 208 30.94 -50.91 -3.18
CA ALA A 208 31.31 -49.61 -3.74
C ALA A 208 30.20 -48.56 -3.49
N TYR A 209 28.92 -48.95 -3.59
CA TYR A 209 27.80 -48.09 -3.21
C TYR A 209 27.76 -47.84 -1.70
N GLU A 210 28.14 -48.79 -0.85
CA GLU A 210 28.28 -48.58 0.59
C GLU A 210 29.36 -47.53 0.91
N ILE A 211 30.54 -47.65 0.29
CA ILE A 211 31.61 -46.65 0.40
C ILE A 211 31.12 -45.29 -0.07
N LEU A 212 30.42 -45.24 -1.21
CA LEU A 212 29.86 -44.02 -1.76
C LEU A 212 28.83 -43.40 -0.81
N GLY A 213 27.96 -44.20 -0.18
CA GLY A 213 27.00 -43.73 0.81
C GLY A 213 27.67 -43.10 2.03
N ARG A 214 28.76 -43.70 2.53
CA ARG A 214 29.56 -43.13 3.62
C ARG A 214 30.21 -41.80 3.21
N MET A 215 30.67 -41.69 1.97
CA MET A 215 31.18 -40.41 1.45
C MET A 215 30.09 -39.35 1.34
N CYS A 216 28.87 -39.72 0.95
CA CYS A 216 27.71 -38.81 0.96
C CYS A 216 27.34 -38.36 2.38
N HIS A 217 27.35 -39.28 3.35
CA HIS A 217 27.11 -38.99 4.76
C HIS A 217 28.09 -37.93 5.29
N LEU A 218 29.40 -38.12 5.05
CA LEU A 218 30.43 -37.14 5.43
C LEU A 218 30.21 -35.74 4.84
N LEU A 219 29.70 -35.62 3.60
CA LEU A 219 29.35 -34.31 3.01
C LEU A 219 28.11 -33.69 3.67
N GLN A 220 27.17 -34.53 4.12
CA GLN A 220 25.95 -34.10 4.76
C GLN A 220 26.19 -33.63 6.19
N ASP A 221 27.08 -34.27 6.94
CA ASP A 221 27.47 -33.84 8.30
C ASP A 221 28.05 -32.44 8.30
N MET A 222 28.77 -32.06 7.24
CA MET A 222 29.30 -30.70 7.06
C MET A 222 28.20 -29.64 6.88
N SER A 223 26.91 -30.01 6.74
CA SER A 223 25.80 -29.05 6.74
C SER A 223 25.44 -28.50 8.11
N VAL A 224 26.08 -29.02 9.17
CA VAL A 224 25.92 -28.56 10.54
C VAL A 224 27.18 -27.77 10.93
N PRO A 225 27.09 -26.46 11.25
CA PRO A 225 28.28 -25.64 11.53
C PRO A 225 29.18 -26.22 12.63
N CYS A 226 28.62 -26.92 13.63
CA CYS A 226 29.42 -27.54 14.68
C CYS A 226 30.33 -28.69 14.22
N HIS A 227 30.05 -29.27 13.07
CA HIS A 227 30.85 -30.34 12.49
C HIS A 227 32.05 -29.81 11.69
N VAL A 228 32.07 -28.54 11.31
CA VAL A 228 33.20 -28.00 10.53
C VAL A 228 34.44 -27.73 11.39
N HIS A 229 34.22 -27.32 12.64
CA HIS A 229 35.25 -26.66 13.46
C HIS A 229 35.88 -27.54 14.56
N CYS A 230 35.15 -28.51 15.14
CA CYS A 230 35.64 -29.33 16.24
C CYS A 230 34.92 -30.68 16.34
N ASN A 231 35.67 -31.78 16.54
CA ASN A 231 35.09 -33.03 17.02
C ASN A 231 35.10 -33.06 18.55
N SER A 232 34.03 -32.58 19.17
CA SER A 232 33.80 -32.86 20.57
C SER A 232 32.33 -33.20 20.80
N HIS A 233 31.98 -34.47 20.60
CA HIS A 233 30.82 -35.08 21.29
C HIS A 233 30.94 -34.95 22.84
N ALA A 234 32.10 -34.51 23.32
CA ALA A 234 32.42 -34.27 24.71
C ALA A 234 32.36 -32.79 25.10
N CYS A 235 31.19 -32.31 25.56
CA CYS A 235 31.09 -30.99 26.17
C CYS A 235 30.28 -30.99 27.47
N LYS A 236 30.98 -30.72 28.58
CA LYS A 236 30.53 -30.57 29.98
C LYS A 236 29.43 -29.53 30.27
N HIS A 237 28.83 -28.88 29.26
CA HIS A 237 27.92 -27.74 29.46
C HIS A 237 26.65 -27.80 28.61
N GLY A 238 26.12 -28.99 28.34
CA GLY A 238 24.69 -29.18 28.03
C GLY A 238 24.14 -28.40 26.83
N MET A 239 24.91 -28.19 25.77
CA MET A 239 24.49 -27.36 24.66
C MET A 239 25.02 -27.84 23.30
N TYR A 240 24.05 -28.27 22.47
CA TYR A 240 23.90 -27.98 21.03
C TYR A 240 24.31 -28.97 19.93
N CYS A 241 25.46 -29.64 19.93
CA CYS A 241 25.89 -30.44 18.75
C CYS A 241 24.92 -31.61 18.42
N ASP A 242 24.78 -32.59 19.32
CA ASP A 242 23.84 -33.70 19.16
C ASP A 242 22.36 -33.28 19.39
N TYR A 243 22.12 -32.14 20.07
CA TYR A 243 20.74 -31.64 20.27
C TYR A 243 20.06 -31.25 18.95
N TYR A 244 20.86 -30.83 17.95
CA TYR A 244 20.38 -30.52 16.60
C TYR A 244 20.17 -31.78 15.73
N GLU A 245 20.82 -32.90 16.07
CA GLU A 245 20.62 -34.21 15.43
C GLU A 245 19.45 -35.00 16.04
N ASN A 246 19.18 -34.78 17.33
CA ASN A 246 18.23 -35.54 18.14
C ASN A 246 16.78 -35.05 18.01
N ASN A 247 16.18 -35.08 16.82
CA ASN A 247 14.72 -35.10 16.60
C ASN A 247 13.80 -34.04 17.30
N GLU A 248 14.28 -33.10 18.11
CA GLU A 248 13.43 -32.16 18.89
C GLU A 248 13.08 -30.87 18.12
N LEU A 249 13.66 -30.69 16.93
CA LEU A 249 13.41 -29.57 16.06
C LEU A 249 12.81 -30.16 14.78
N ASN A 250 11.49 -30.03 14.60
CA ASN A 250 10.80 -30.38 13.35
C ASN A 250 11.38 -29.57 12.18
N TYR A 251 12.50 -30.01 11.61
CA TYR A 251 13.10 -29.39 10.44
C TYR A 251 12.20 -29.67 9.24
N THR A 252 11.86 -28.61 8.51
CA THR A 252 11.32 -28.74 7.16
C THR A 252 12.51 -28.97 6.22
N HIS A 253 12.72 -30.21 5.82
CA HIS A 253 13.73 -30.52 4.81
C HIS A 253 13.30 -29.91 3.46
N PRO A 254 14.21 -29.22 2.75
CA PRO A 254 13.90 -28.70 1.42
C PRO A 254 13.58 -29.86 0.48
N THR A 255 12.48 -29.74 -0.23
CA THR A 255 12.09 -30.72 -1.26
C THR A 255 13.04 -30.61 -2.46
N ALA A 256 13.06 -31.64 -3.31
CA ALA A 256 13.75 -31.56 -4.58
C ALA A 256 13.27 -30.37 -5.45
N GLU A 257 12.01 -29.97 -5.31
CA GLU A 257 11.42 -28.80 -5.97
C GLU A 257 11.95 -27.48 -5.39
N ASP A 258 12.13 -27.38 -4.06
CA ASP A 258 12.74 -26.22 -3.40
C ASP A 258 14.19 -26.01 -3.85
N ILE A 259 14.95 -27.10 -4.02
CA ILE A 259 16.34 -27.06 -4.50
C ILE A 259 16.39 -26.66 -5.97
N TYR A 260 15.47 -27.18 -6.79
CA TYR A 260 15.37 -26.85 -8.20
C TYR A 260 15.01 -25.38 -8.44
N ASN A 261 14.05 -24.85 -7.68
CA ASN A 261 13.59 -23.46 -7.78
C ASN A 261 14.65 -22.43 -7.34
N ASP A 262 15.63 -22.85 -6.52
CA ASP A 262 16.79 -22.02 -6.15
C ASP A 262 17.77 -21.78 -7.33
N GLY A 263 17.58 -22.46 -8.48
CA GLY A 263 18.29 -22.17 -9.73
C GLY A 263 19.61 -22.90 -9.94
N GLU A 264 20.00 -23.81 -9.05
CA GLU A 264 21.21 -24.66 -9.15
C GLU A 264 20.87 -26.13 -8.93
N THR A 265 21.65 -27.03 -9.51
CA THR A 265 21.35 -28.48 -9.46
C THR A 265 22.34 -29.31 -8.64
N PHE A 266 23.62 -29.29 -8.99
CA PHE A 266 24.70 -29.91 -8.22
C PHE A 266 25.99 -29.08 -8.34
N ILE A 267 26.95 -29.31 -7.46
CA ILE A 267 28.27 -28.66 -7.53
C ILE A 267 29.13 -29.44 -8.52
N ASN A 268 29.51 -28.83 -9.66
CA ASN A 268 30.23 -29.54 -10.71
C ASN A 268 31.62 -30.03 -10.27
N PRO A 269 31.84 -31.35 -10.16
CA PRO A 269 33.12 -31.93 -9.76
C PRO A 269 34.20 -31.81 -10.85
N TYR A 270 33.84 -31.38 -12.07
CA TYR A 270 34.72 -31.32 -13.25
C TYR A 270 35.20 -29.91 -13.63
N ASN A 271 35.13 -28.95 -12.70
CA ASN A 271 35.46 -27.54 -12.93
C ASN A 271 36.98 -27.24 -13.08
N GLU A 272 37.70 -27.91 -14.00
CA GLU A 272 39.15 -27.72 -14.27
C GLU A 272 40.09 -27.99 -13.06
N ILE A 273 39.75 -28.96 -12.22
CA ILE A 273 40.50 -29.31 -11.00
C ILE A 273 41.00 -30.74 -11.10
N ASP A 274 42.28 -30.98 -10.76
CA ASP A 274 42.90 -32.31 -10.81
C ASP A 274 42.35 -33.29 -9.75
N ASP A 275 41.60 -32.79 -8.76
CA ASP A 275 41.01 -33.57 -7.66
C ASP A 275 39.56 -33.12 -7.33
N PRO A 276 38.55 -33.78 -7.94
CA PRO A 276 37.14 -33.49 -7.71
C PRO A 276 36.67 -33.68 -6.26
N ILE A 277 37.28 -34.63 -5.54
CA ILE A 277 36.90 -34.97 -4.17
C ILE A 277 37.36 -33.87 -3.23
N TYR A 278 38.58 -33.38 -3.44
CA TYR A 278 39.08 -32.22 -2.73
C TYR A 278 38.19 -30.99 -2.95
N PHE A 279 37.76 -30.73 -4.19
CA PHE A 279 36.88 -29.60 -4.49
C PHE A 279 35.54 -29.67 -3.77
N LEU A 280 34.82 -30.80 -3.89
CA LEU A 280 33.49 -30.95 -3.27
C LEU A 280 33.54 -30.80 -1.75
N MET A 281 34.55 -31.41 -1.15
CA MET A 281 34.80 -31.31 0.29
C MET A 281 35.15 -29.87 0.68
N TYR A 282 35.94 -29.18 -0.15
CA TYR A 282 36.46 -27.86 0.20
C TYR A 282 35.34 -26.84 0.13
N PHE A 283 34.58 -26.93 -0.95
CA PHE A 283 33.40 -26.12 -1.17
C PHE A 283 32.41 -26.27 -0.02
N MET A 284 32.05 -27.50 0.36
CA MET A 284 31.09 -27.71 1.44
C MET A 284 31.62 -27.16 2.77
N ASN A 285 32.90 -27.40 3.06
CA ASN A 285 33.52 -26.93 4.28
C ASN A 285 33.51 -25.42 4.39
N GLN A 286 33.92 -24.69 3.34
CA GLN A 286 33.96 -23.23 3.34
C GLN A 286 32.57 -22.59 3.45
N ILE A 287 31.55 -23.19 2.83
CA ILE A 287 30.17 -22.69 2.94
C ILE A 287 29.64 -22.84 4.37
N ALA A 288 30.01 -23.91 5.06
CA ALA A 288 29.59 -24.15 6.44
C ALA A 288 30.45 -23.41 7.48
N ASP A 289 31.73 -23.20 7.19
CA ASP A 289 32.69 -22.40 7.97
C ASP A 289 32.28 -20.92 8.11
N HIS A 290 31.52 -20.41 7.15
CA HIS A 290 30.87 -19.09 7.23
C HIS A 290 30.01 -18.89 8.50
N TYR A 291 29.63 -19.98 9.17
CA TYR A 291 28.84 -19.99 10.40
C TYR A 291 29.64 -20.50 11.61
N ALA A 292 29.45 -19.88 12.77
CA ALA A 292 30.13 -20.26 14.01
C ALA A 292 29.64 -21.61 14.56
N ASP A 293 30.52 -22.34 15.26
CA ASP A 293 30.24 -23.65 15.89
C ASP A 293 29.90 -23.59 17.39
N GLY A 294 30.10 -22.44 18.03
CA GLY A 294 29.96 -22.26 19.49
C GLY A 294 31.28 -22.14 20.26
N LYS A 295 32.41 -22.36 19.61
CA LYS A 295 33.78 -22.25 20.12
C LYS A 295 34.67 -21.35 19.26
N THR A 296 34.48 -21.37 17.95
CA THR A 296 35.10 -20.54 16.91
C THR A 296 34.04 -19.67 16.25
N ASP A 297 34.40 -18.40 16.01
CA ASP A 297 33.56 -17.52 15.20
C ASP A 297 33.63 -17.99 13.75
N GLY A 298 32.58 -17.78 12.94
CA GLY A 298 32.68 -17.99 11.50
C GLY A 298 33.68 -16.98 10.95
N ASP A 299 34.83 -17.45 10.51
CA ASP A 299 35.90 -16.63 9.99
C ASP A 299 36.15 -16.96 8.53
N ASP A 300 35.44 -16.25 7.64
CA ASP A 300 35.63 -16.33 6.19
C ASP A 300 37.14 -16.43 5.84
N ASN A 301 37.59 -17.67 5.55
CA ASN A 301 38.68 -18.10 4.65
C ASN A 301 39.95 -18.77 5.24
N ILE A 302 40.43 -19.74 4.46
CA ILE A 302 41.65 -19.55 3.64
C ILE A 302 41.27 -19.53 2.16
N PRO A 303 41.85 -18.65 1.33
CA PRO A 303 41.67 -18.70 -0.12
C PRO A 303 42.58 -19.78 -0.72
N ASP A 304 42.06 -20.97 -0.98
CA ASP A 304 42.54 -21.68 -2.16
C ASP A 304 42.08 -20.87 -3.37
N GLU A 305 42.97 -20.00 -3.88
CA GLU A 305 42.67 -19.08 -4.98
C GLU A 305 42.11 -19.81 -6.22
N ARG A 306 42.39 -21.12 -6.35
CA ARG A 306 41.83 -21.97 -7.41
C ARG A 306 40.31 -22.10 -7.31
N PHE A 307 39.74 -22.02 -6.11
CA PHE A 307 38.32 -22.27 -5.85
C PHE A 307 37.51 -21.02 -5.50
N LEU A 308 38.17 -19.90 -5.22
CA LEU A 308 37.52 -18.61 -4.97
C LEU A 308 36.46 -18.24 -6.01
N PRO A 309 36.68 -18.40 -7.33
CA PRO A 309 35.67 -18.06 -8.33
C PRO A 309 34.33 -18.82 -8.18
N TYR A 310 34.33 -19.96 -7.50
CA TYR A 310 33.14 -20.77 -7.25
C TYR A 310 32.44 -20.42 -5.93
N LEU A 311 33.17 -19.85 -4.97
CA LEU A 311 32.65 -19.45 -3.65
C LEU A 311 32.18 -17.98 -3.62
N GLU A 312 32.90 -17.08 -4.30
CA GLU A 312 32.59 -15.64 -4.34
C GLU A 312 31.14 -15.29 -4.72
N PRO A 313 30.49 -15.96 -5.69
CA PRO A 313 29.09 -15.66 -6.01
C PRO A 313 28.09 -16.10 -4.92
N ILE A 314 28.51 -17.02 -4.04
CA ILE A 314 27.64 -17.70 -3.08
C ILE A 314 27.76 -17.08 -1.69
N LEU A 315 28.98 -16.81 -1.23
CA LEU A 315 29.23 -16.26 0.11
C LEU A 315 28.34 -15.03 0.45
N PRO A 316 28.14 -14.03 -0.44
CA PRO A 316 27.26 -12.90 -0.15
C PRO A 316 25.79 -13.28 0.11
N THR A 317 25.34 -14.42 -0.41
CA THR A 317 23.96 -14.92 -0.23
C THR A 317 23.74 -15.57 1.14
N LEU A 318 24.82 -15.96 1.83
CA LEU A 318 24.79 -16.57 3.15
C LEU A 318 24.52 -15.53 4.25
N GLY A 319 24.94 -14.27 4.02
CA GLY A 319 24.87 -13.15 4.96
C GLY A 319 26.27 -12.71 5.42
N PRO A 320 26.38 -11.89 6.47
CA PRO A 320 27.65 -11.72 7.17
C PRO A 320 27.98 -12.97 8.01
N PRO A 321 29.26 -13.31 8.19
CA PRO A 321 29.68 -14.41 9.04
C PRO A 321 29.11 -14.26 10.46
N THR A 322 28.71 -15.38 11.06
CA THR A 322 28.14 -15.36 12.42
C THR A 322 29.23 -15.52 13.46
N THR A 323 29.05 -14.86 14.62
CA THR A 323 29.95 -15.00 15.77
C THR A 323 29.37 -15.99 16.78
N THR A 324 30.23 -16.61 17.58
CA THR A 324 29.86 -17.50 18.69
C THR A 324 28.82 -16.89 19.62
N ALA A 325 28.85 -15.57 19.82
CA ALA A 325 27.88 -14.84 20.64
C ALA A 325 26.44 -14.80 20.06
N GLN A 326 26.28 -15.13 18.78
CA GLN A 326 24.99 -15.08 18.06
C GLN A 326 24.31 -16.46 17.94
N ILE A 327 24.92 -17.52 18.48
CA ILE A 327 24.38 -18.87 18.42
C ILE A 327 23.20 -19.06 19.38
N ASN A 328 22.05 -19.43 18.82
CA ASN A 328 20.83 -19.82 19.52
C ASN A 328 19.96 -20.71 18.61
N ASP A 329 18.95 -21.38 19.17
CA ASP A 329 18.08 -22.32 18.46
C ASP A 329 17.44 -21.77 17.17
N ALA A 330 17.10 -20.47 17.12
CA ALA A 330 16.47 -19.87 15.94
C ALA A 330 17.49 -19.63 14.81
N ASN A 331 18.67 -19.12 15.17
CA ASN A 331 19.76 -18.90 14.22
C ASN A 331 20.32 -20.23 13.70
N CYS A 332 20.51 -21.24 14.56
CA CYS A 332 20.97 -22.57 14.12
C CYS A 332 20.02 -23.25 13.14
N ARG A 333 18.69 -23.11 13.34
CA ARG A 333 17.69 -23.59 12.39
C ARG A 333 17.82 -22.91 11.02
N ALA A 334 17.90 -21.58 11.02
CA ALA A 334 18.04 -20.81 9.79
C ALA A 334 19.36 -21.07 9.06
N MET A 335 20.45 -21.36 9.79
CA MET A 335 21.74 -21.76 9.23
C MET A 335 21.66 -23.15 8.58
N HIS A 336 21.13 -24.15 9.30
CA HIS A 336 20.97 -25.51 8.76
C HIS A 336 20.08 -25.54 7.50
N GLU A 337 18.94 -24.84 7.50
CA GLU A 337 18.03 -24.75 6.35
C GLU A 337 18.72 -24.20 5.08
N LYS A 338 19.74 -23.34 5.24
CA LYS A 338 20.56 -22.86 4.12
C LYS A 338 21.64 -23.86 3.72
N LEU A 339 22.38 -24.41 4.67
CA LEU A 339 23.53 -25.29 4.44
C LEU A 339 23.14 -26.65 3.86
N ILE A 340 22.02 -27.22 4.31
CA ILE A 340 21.56 -28.53 3.84
C ILE A 340 21.33 -28.56 2.33
N LYS A 341 20.94 -27.43 1.72
CA LYS A 341 20.80 -27.32 0.26
C LYS A 341 22.14 -27.50 -0.46
N TYR A 342 23.22 -26.93 0.07
CA TYR A 342 24.56 -27.07 -0.49
C TYR A 342 25.12 -28.47 -0.29
N ALA A 343 24.87 -29.09 0.87
CA ALA A 343 25.24 -30.49 1.12
C ALA A 343 24.54 -31.46 0.16
N ILE A 344 23.26 -31.23 -0.15
CA ILE A 344 22.55 -32.03 -1.15
C ILE A 344 23.19 -31.83 -2.54
N ARG A 345 23.59 -30.60 -2.89
CA ARG A 345 24.24 -30.30 -4.19
C ARG A 345 25.65 -30.90 -4.32
N THR A 346 26.46 -30.86 -3.27
CA THR A 346 27.80 -31.47 -3.26
C THR A 346 27.71 -32.99 -3.28
N THR A 347 26.75 -33.57 -2.54
CA THR A 347 26.43 -35.00 -2.58
C THR A 347 26.01 -35.43 -3.98
N ALA A 348 25.12 -34.68 -4.63
CA ALA A 348 24.74 -34.94 -6.03
C ALA A 348 25.95 -34.84 -6.98
N GLY A 349 26.88 -33.91 -6.74
CA GLY A 349 28.13 -33.79 -7.48
C GLY A 349 29.03 -35.01 -7.30
N LEU A 350 29.15 -35.53 -6.08
CA LEU A 350 29.91 -36.76 -5.79
C LEU A 350 29.32 -37.97 -6.51
N LEU A 351 27.99 -38.15 -6.45
CA LEU A 351 27.29 -39.23 -7.15
C LEU A 351 27.49 -39.12 -8.67
N TYR A 352 27.44 -37.90 -9.20
CA TYR A 352 27.68 -37.63 -10.62
C TYR A 352 29.12 -37.98 -11.04
N TRP A 353 30.12 -37.56 -10.25
CA TRP A 353 31.52 -37.94 -10.45
C TRP A 353 31.70 -39.46 -10.48
N PHE A 354 31.16 -40.15 -9.47
CA PHE A 354 31.27 -41.60 -9.37
C PHE A 354 30.67 -42.31 -10.59
N ALA A 355 29.49 -41.85 -11.04
CA ALA A 355 28.83 -42.39 -12.22
C ALA A 355 29.67 -42.23 -13.50
N VAL A 356 30.31 -41.08 -13.67
CA VAL A 356 31.15 -40.79 -14.83
C VAL A 356 32.45 -41.62 -14.78
N GLU A 357 33.14 -41.67 -13.64
CA GLU A 357 34.40 -42.43 -13.51
C GLU A 357 34.18 -43.95 -13.56
N THR A 358 33.00 -44.44 -13.16
CA THR A 358 32.60 -45.85 -13.34
C THR A 358 32.07 -46.18 -14.74
N GLY A 359 32.04 -45.19 -15.66
CA GLY A 359 31.58 -45.37 -17.03
C GLY A 359 30.07 -45.56 -17.18
N GLN A 360 29.29 -45.26 -16.14
CA GLN A 360 27.82 -45.24 -16.19
C GLN A 360 27.31 -44.01 -16.96
N LEU A 361 28.07 -42.92 -16.95
CA LEU A 361 27.84 -41.71 -17.75
C LEU A 361 29.08 -41.32 -18.54
N PRO A 362 28.93 -40.73 -19.74
CA PRO A 362 30.06 -40.13 -20.44
C PRO A 362 30.56 -38.90 -19.67
N ARG A 363 31.87 -38.60 -19.79
CA ARG A 363 32.43 -37.37 -19.23
C ARG A 363 31.72 -36.13 -19.81
N PRO A 364 31.38 -35.14 -18.98
CA PRO A 364 30.72 -33.94 -19.45
C PRO A 364 31.63 -33.10 -20.36
N GLN A 365 31.04 -32.42 -21.33
CA GLN A 365 31.67 -31.28 -21.97
C GLN A 365 31.47 -30.05 -21.07
N VAL A 366 32.53 -29.33 -20.76
CA VAL A 366 32.49 -28.14 -19.89
C VAL A 366 32.86 -26.91 -20.70
N LEU A 367 32.03 -25.87 -20.63
CA LEU A 367 32.32 -24.53 -21.11
C LEU A 367 32.63 -23.64 -19.90
N SER A 368 33.85 -23.10 -19.84
CA SER A 368 34.39 -22.29 -18.75
C SER A 368 35.04 -21.03 -19.32
N GLY A 369 35.10 -19.96 -18.52
CA GLY A 369 35.68 -18.67 -18.95
C GLY A 369 34.99 -18.04 -20.17
N GLY A 370 35.72 -17.25 -20.97
CA GLY A 370 35.17 -16.59 -22.15
C GLY A 370 35.05 -17.53 -23.35
N VAL A 371 33.81 -17.86 -23.74
CA VAL A 371 33.52 -18.78 -24.86
C VAL A 371 32.67 -18.07 -25.90
N THR A 372 33.13 -18.04 -27.15
CA THR A 372 32.31 -17.64 -28.30
C THR A 372 32.05 -18.86 -29.16
N LEU A 373 30.79 -19.20 -29.38
CA LEU A 373 30.43 -20.34 -30.22
C LEU A 373 30.75 -20.04 -31.70
N THR A 374 31.27 -21.05 -32.39
CA THR A 374 31.55 -21.01 -33.84
C THR A 374 30.63 -21.90 -34.65
N ASP A 375 29.93 -22.82 -34.00
CA ASP A 375 29.02 -23.79 -34.59
C ASP A 375 27.93 -24.15 -33.55
N ASP A 376 26.82 -24.71 -34.03
CA ASP A 376 25.76 -25.24 -33.17
C ASP A 376 26.26 -26.45 -32.35
N ILE A 377 25.85 -26.53 -31.08
CA ILE A 377 26.15 -27.67 -30.21
C ILE A 377 24.88 -28.51 -30.05
N VAL A 378 24.98 -29.81 -30.36
CA VAL A 378 23.92 -30.79 -30.10
C VAL A 378 24.38 -31.75 -29.00
N VAL A 379 23.73 -31.68 -27.85
CA VAL A 379 24.00 -32.57 -26.71
C VAL A 379 23.25 -33.87 -26.92
N SER A 380 23.99 -34.88 -27.40
CA SER A 380 23.47 -36.23 -27.72
C SER A 380 22.90 -36.94 -26.48
N ASP A 381 22.04 -37.93 -26.71
CA ASP A 381 21.48 -38.79 -25.65
C ASP A 381 22.56 -39.35 -24.70
N GLY A 382 22.31 -39.23 -23.39
CA GLY A 382 23.26 -39.59 -22.34
C GLY A 382 24.45 -38.64 -22.13
N ALA A 383 24.72 -37.69 -23.04
CA ALA A 383 25.78 -36.70 -22.89
C ALA A 383 25.34 -35.52 -22.00
N THR A 384 26.32 -34.88 -21.35
CA THR A 384 26.09 -33.68 -20.53
C THR A 384 26.95 -32.54 -21.02
N LEU A 385 26.36 -31.36 -21.20
CA LEU A 385 27.05 -30.09 -21.38
C LEU A 385 26.85 -29.25 -20.12
N ILE A 386 27.95 -28.82 -19.51
CA ILE A 386 27.95 -27.94 -18.35
C ILE A 386 28.51 -26.59 -18.78
N ILE A 387 27.74 -25.53 -18.55
CA ILE A 387 28.20 -24.15 -18.64
C ILE A 387 28.53 -23.69 -17.23
N SER A 388 29.83 -23.61 -16.93
CA SER A 388 30.35 -23.38 -15.59
C SER A 388 30.01 -21.98 -15.07
N SER A 389 30.00 -21.81 -13.75
CA SER A 389 29.64 -20.55 -13.07
C SER A 389 30.51 -19.36 -13.46
N ASN A 390 31.73 -19.58 -13.95
CA ASN A 390 32.66 -18.55 -14.42
C ASN A 390 32.60 -18.32 -15.95
N ALA A 391 31.67 -18.98 -16.64
CA ALA A 391 31.57 -18.90 -18.09
C ALA A 391 30.87 -17.61 -18.54
N ILE A 392 31.42 -16.99 -19.57
CA ILE A 392 30.79 -15.91 -20.34
C ILE A 392 30.63 -16.45 -21.75
N VAL A 393 29.45 -16.98 -22.05
CA VAL A 393 29.14 -17.65 -23.32
C VAL A 393 28.43 -16.67 -24.26
N ASN A 394 29.10 -16.28 -25.34
CA ASN A 394 28.49 -15.58 -26.45
C ASN A 394 28.03 -16.62 -27.50
N LEU A 395 26.72 -16.70 -27.71
CA LEU A 395 26.12 -17.64 -28.65
C LEU A 395 26.46 -17.31 -30.11
N ASN A 396 26.76 -16.05 -30.44
CA ASN A 396 27.26 -15.60 -31.75
C ASN A 396 26.43 -16.11 -32.95
N GLY A 397 25.09 -16.18 -32.78
CA GLY A 397 24.18 -16.68 -33.82
C GLY A 397 24.03 -18.20 -33.89
N HIS A 398 24.67 -18.95 -32.98
CA HIS A 398 24.58 -20.40 -32.87
C HIS A 398 23.69 -20.83 -31.71
N LYS A 399 23.18 -22.06 -31.75
CA LYS A 399 22.33 -22.62 -30.70
C LYS A 399 22.96 -23.84 -30.03
N VAL A 400 22.58 -24.04 -28.77
CA VAL A 400 22.85 -25.27 -28.02
C VAL A 400 21.52 -26.01 -27.87
N THR A 401 21.44 -27.27 -28.28
CA THR A 401 20.18 -28.03 -28.22
C THR A 401 20.41 -29.44 -27.67
N SER A 402 19.42 -29.99 -26.98
CA SER A 402 19.44 -31.36 -26.48
C SER A 402 18.75 -32.32 -27.45
N ALA A 403 19.42 -33.43 -27.77
CA ALA A 403 18.88 -34.59 -28.46
C ALA A 403 18.78 -35.80 -27.52
N GLY A 404 18.28 -35.57 -26.30
CA GLY A 404 18.23 -36.55 -25.19
C GLY A 404 19.32 -36.34 -24.14
N GLY A 405 20.32 -35.50 -24.44
CA GLY A 405 21.35 -35.09 -23.50
C GLY A 405 20.88 -34.01 -22.51
N LEU A 406 21.78 -33.59 -21.64
CA LEU A 406 21.49 -32.69 -20.54
C LEU A 406 22.30 -31.40 -20.67
N ILE A 407 21.62 -30.26 -20.60
CA ILE A 407 22.26 -28.93 -20.59
C ILE A 407 22.13 -28.39 -19.17
N ILE A 408 23.27 -28.03 -18.57
CA ILE A 408 23.35 -27.45 -17.24
C ILE A 408 23.97 -26.08 -17.35
N VAL A 409 23.31 -25.08 -16.77
CA VAL A 409 23.85 -23.73 -16.63
C VAL A 409 24.02 -23.45 -15.15
N GLU A 410 25.25 -23.36 -14.69
CA GLU A 410 25.55 -23.04 -13.30
C GLU A 410 25.25 -21.58 -12.99
N ARG A 411 24.91 -21.29 -11.73
CA ARG A 411 24.68 -19.92 -11.27
C ARG A 411 25.98 -19.12 -11.38
N GLY A 412 25.88 -17.89 -11.90
CA GLY A 412 27.03 -17.04 -12.20
C GLY A 412 27.43 -17.04 -13.67
N ALA A 413 27.07 -18.09 -14.42
CA ALA A 413 27.29 -18.13 -15.86
C ALA A 413 26.52 -17.01 -16.56
N VAL A 414 27.20 -16.26 -17.43
CA VAL A 414 26.60 -15.23 -18.27
C VAL A 414 26.44 -15.80 -19.66
N ILE A 415 25.20 -15.82 -20.16
CA ILE A 415 24.88 -16.26 -21.52
C ILE A 415 24.37 -15.04 -22.28
N ASP A 416 24.97 -14.75 -23.42
CA ASP A 416 24.59 -13.62 -24.26
C ASP A 416 24.18 -14.11 -25.67
N PRO A 417 22.89 -14.01 -26.05
CA PRO A 417 21.73 -13.67 -25.20
C PRO A 417 21.21 -14.88 -24.38
N ASP A 418 20.62 -14.64 -23.19
CA ASP A 418 20.09 -15.71 -22.33
C ASP A 418 18.62 -16.05 -22.66
N ILE A 419 18.42 -16.77 -23.77
CA ILE A 419 17.14 -17.29 -24.24
C ILE A 419 17.12 -18.80 -24.08
N ARG A 420 16.22 -19.31 -23.24
CA ARG A 420 16.18 -20.72 -22.84
C ARG A 420 14.93 -21.40 -23.40
N LEU A 421 15.07 -22.61 -23.93
CA LEU A 421 13.95 -23.50 -24.23
C LEU A 421 13.86 -24.56 -23.14
N LEU A 422 12.71 -24.64 -22.48
CA LEU A 422 12.41 -25.58 -21.42
C LEU A 422 11.40 -26.62 -21.91
N SER A 423 11.60 -27.87 -21.53
CA SER A 423 10.61 -28.94 -21.71
C SER A 423 9.38 -28.72 -20.83
N SER A 424 8.34 -29.54 -21.02
CA SER A 424 7.07 -29.45 -20.27
C SER A 424 7.21 -29.70 -18.77
N ASP A 425 8.25 -30.42 -18.36
CA ASP A 425 8.65 -30.66 -16.96
C ASP A 425 9.70 -29.64 -16.46
N GLY A 426 9.93 -28.56 -17.21
CA GLY A 426 10.76 -27.43 -16.83
C GLY A 426 12.26 -27.59 -17.12
N VAL A 427 12.71 -28.72 -17.67
CA VAL A 427 14.14 -28.99 -17.89
C VAL A 427 14.68 -28.19 -19.08
N LEU A 428 15.87 -27.61 -18.93
CA LEU A 428 16.56 -26.90 -20.01
C LEU A 428 16.95 -27.86 -21.14
N ILE A 429 16.44 -27.59 -22.33
CA ILE A 429 16.67 -28.39 -23.55
C ILE A 429 17.26 -27.57 -24.70
N GLY A 430 17.40 -26.25 -24.55
CA GLY A 430 18.20 -25.46 -25.48
C GLY A 430 18.50 -24.03 -25.05
N LEU A 431 19.55 -23.47 -25.64
CA LEU A 431 19.96 -22.07 -25.55
C LEU A 431 19.99 -21.49 -26.97
N TYR A 432 19.35 -20.34 -27.15
CA TYR A 432 19.06 -19.80 -28.47
C TYR A 432 19.64 -18.40 -28.68
N PRO A 433 20.18 -18.10 -29.87
CA PRO A 433 20.74 -16.79 -30.17
C PRO A 433 19.67 -15.74 -30.47
N ASP A 434 18.43 -16.15 -30.74
CA ASP A 434 17.31 -15.26 -30.97
C ASP A 434 15.97 -15.90 -30.59
N MET A 435 15.00 -15.04 -30.31
CA MET A 435 13.68 -15.44 -29.84
C MET A 435 12.83 -16.14 -30.91
N VAL A 436 13.01 -15.79 -32.17
CA VAL A 436 12.21 -16.37 -33.26
C VAL A 436 12.60 -17.83 -33.46
N SER A 437 13.90 -18.11 -33.51
CA SER A 437 14.40 -19.49 -33.60
C SER A 437 14.00 -20.34 -32.38
N ALA A 438 14.03 -19.76 -31.17
CA ALA A 438 13.55 -20.44 -29.96
C ALA A 438 12.06 -20.79 -30.04
N LEU A 439 11.22 -19.84 -30.46
CA LEU A 439 9.77 -20.05 -30.60
C LEU A 439 9.43 -21.00 -31.74
N ASP A 440 10.17 -20.98 -32.84
CA ASP A 440 9.98 -21.89 -33.98
C ASP A 440 10.24 -23.34 -33.57
N ASP A 441 11.33 -23.59 -32.85
CA ASP A 441 11.72 -24.93 -32.37
C ASP A 441 10.83 -25.45 -31.23
N ALA A 442 10.22 -24.57 -30.42
CA ALA A 442 9.43 -24.96 -29.25
C ALA A 442 8.19 -25.82 -29.60
N LEU A 443 8.05 -27.01 -29.03
CA LEU A 443 6.86 -27.84 -29.21
C LEU A 443 5.72 -27.43 -28.25
N PRO A 444 4.46 -27.83 -28.50
CA PRO A 444 3.36 -27.58 -27.58
C PRO A 444 3.65 -28.08 -26.16
N GLY A 445 3.46 -27.22 -25.17
CA GLY A 445 3.76 -27.50 -23.76
C GLY A 445 5.19 -27.18 -23.33
N GLN A 446 6.10 -26.85 -24.26
CA GLN A 446 7.41 -26.30 -23.96
C GLN A 446 7.32 -24.78 -23.72
N VAL A 447 8.31 -24.24 -23.01
CA VAL A 447 8.35 -22.83 -22.61
C VAL A 447 9.65 -22.20 -23.10
N VAL A 448 9.54 -21.11 -23.85
CA VAL A 448 10.67 -20.21 -24.12
C VAL A 448 10.76 -19.22 -22.96
N GLU A 449 11.84 -19.26 -22.19
CA GLU A 449 12.10 -18.39 -21.05
C GLU A 449 13.15 -17.32 -21.40
N LEU A 450 12.85 -16.06 -21.06
CA LEU A 450 13.77 -14.93 -21.18
C LEU A 450 14.32 -14.52 -19.81
N ARG A 451 15.63 -14.31 -19.73
CA ARG A 451 16.31 -13.77 -18.54
C ARG A 451 16.93 -12.40 -18.76
N GLU A 452 17.57 -12.15 -19.88
CA GLU A 452 18.01 -10.79 -20.24
C GLU A 452 17.92 -10.64 -21.74
N PHE A 453 17.16 -9.65 -22.21
CA PHE A 453 16.91 -9.52 -23.64
C PHE A 453 16.51 -8.11 -24.08
N ASP A 454 17.23 -7.63 -25.10
CA ASP A 454 16.91 -6.42 -25.84
C ASP A 454 16.19 -6.80 -27.14
N PHE A 455 14.94 -6.37 -27.27
CA PHE A 455 14.19 -6.60 -28.49
C PHE A 455 14.74 -5.76 -29.65
N GLY A 456 14.95 -6.37 -30.81
CA GLY A 456 15.35 -5.70 -32.06
C GLY A 456 14.33 -5.82 -33.19
N ARG A 457 13.17 -6.43 -32.93
CA ARG A 457 12.04 -6.58 -33.85
C ARG A 457 10.78 -6.97 -33.07
N ASP A 458 9.62 -6.84 -33.72
CA ASP A 458 8.36 -7.36 -33.20
C ASP A 458 8.36 -8.89 -33.16
N VAL A 459 7.72 -9.46 -32.15
CA VAL A 459 7.62 -10.91 -31.92
C VAL A 459 6.18 -11.34 -31.72
N TYR A 460 5.81 -12.45 -32.37
CA TYR A 460 4.46 -13.00 -32.35
C TYR A 460 4.46 -14.41 -31.75
N VAL A 461 3.75 -14.61 -30.64
CA VAL A 461 3.65 -15.90 -29.94
C VAL A 461 2.44 -16.66 -30.46
N ALA A 462 2.70 -17.63 -31.34
CA ALA A 462 1.68 -18.43 -32.02
C ALA A 462 1.01 -19.47 -31.11
N SER A 463 -0.13 -20.00 -31.55
CA SER A 463 -0.89 -21.02 -30.82
C SER A 463 -0.04 -22.24 -30.46
N GLY A 464 -0.18 -22.71 -29.21
CA GLY A 464 0.59 -23.81 -28.64
C GLY A 464 1.98 -23.43 -28.12
N LYS A 465 2.46 -22.21 -28.38
CA LYS A 465 3.74 -21.71 -27.88
C LYS A 465 3.55 -20.93 -26.58
N THR A 466 4.54 -21.02 -25.68
CA THR A 466 4.55 -20.28 -24.42
C THR A 466 5.83 -19.46 -24.31
N LEU A 467 5.68 -18.16 -24.10
CA LEU A 467 6.75 -17.24 -23.76
C LEU A 467 6.65 -16.89 -22.27
N ARG A 468 7.73 -17.09 -21.52
CA ARG A 468 7.85 -16.71 -20.11
C ARG A 468 8.95 -15.65 -19.95
N ILE A 469 8.64 -14.56 -19.27
CA ILE A 469 9.62 -13.59 -18.77
C ILE A 469 9.86 -13.90 -17.30
N TRP A 470 11.10 -14.26 -16.98
CA TRP A 470 11.50 -14.72 -15.65
C TRP A 470 11.48 -13.59 -14.61
N SER A 471 11.23 -13.95 -13.34
CA SER A 471 11.07 -13.02 -12.21
C SER A 471 12.24 -12.08 -11.90
N GLY A 472 13.45 -12.32 -12.38
CA GLY A 472 14.56 -11.36 -12.27
C GLY A 472 15.07 -10.90 -13.63
N ALA A 473 14.24 -11.02 -14.66
CA ALA A 473 14.64 -10.67 -16.01
C ALA A 473 14.69 -9.15 -16.21
N THR A 474 15.67 -8.68 -16.98
CA THR A 474 15.71 -7.30 -17.50
C THR A 474 15.40 -7.32 -18.99
N ILE A 475 14.31 -6.67 -19.39
CA ILE A 475 13.78 -6.69 -20.75
C ILE A 475 13.62 -5.28 -21.28
N ASN A 476 14.27 -4.94 -22.39
CA ASN A 476 14.03 -3.68 -23.10
C ASN A 476 13.26 -3.94 -24.39
N LEU A 477 12.07 -3.34 -24.52
CA LEU A 477 11.26 -3.48 -25.73
C LEU A 477 11.82 -2.68 -26.93
N ASN A 478 12.61 -1.62 -26.68
CA ASN A 478 13.26 -0.81 -27.73
C ASN A 478 12.34 -0.34 -28.87
N GLY A 479 11.06 -0.09 -28.58
CA GLY A 479 10.08 0.34 -29.58
C GLY A 479 9.35 -0.80 -30.30
N HIS A 480 9.58 -2.05 -29.92
CA HIS A 480 8.99 -3.25 -30.53
C HIS A 480 7.83 -3.83 -29.72
N VAL A 481 6.98 -4.60 -30.40
CA VAL A 481 5.80 -5.25 -29.83
C VAL A 481 6.03 -6.74 -29.62
N VAL A 482 5.58 -7.27 -28.49
CA VAL A 482 5.47 -8.73 -28.26
C VAL A 482 4.00 -9.09 -28.12
N LYS A 483 3.45 -9.84 -29.07
CA LYS A 483 1.99 -10.08 -29.12
C LYS A 483 1.66 -11.56 -29.25
N SER A 484 0.62 -12.00 -28.55
CA SER A 484 0.04 -13.33 -28.75
C SER A 484 -0.84 -13.35 -30.00
N THR A 485 -0.63 -14.35 -30.85
CA THR A 485 -1.49 -14.73 -31.98
C THR A 485 -2.17 -16.07 -31.72
N GLY A 486 -2.46 -16.35 -30.44
CA GLY A 486 -3.06 -17.59 -29.94
C GLY A 486 -2.19 -18.37 -28.96
N GLY A 487 -0.94 -17.93 -28.74
CA GLY A 487 -0.03 -18.49 -27.72
C GLY A 487 -0.19 -17.86 -26.34
N THR A 488 0.67 -18.26 -25.41
CA THR A 488 0.63 -17.80 -24.01
C THR A 488 1.83 -16.92 -23.71
N ILE A 489 1.60 -15.75 -23.11
CA ILE A 489 2.64 -14.87 -22.56
C ILE A 489 2.50 -14.85 -21.05
N ILE A 490 3.58 -15.19 -20.35
CA ILE A 490 3.67 -15.19 -18.89
C ILE A 490 4.74 -14.17 -18.51
N VAL A 491 4.40 -13.26 -17.59
CA VAL A 491 5.38 -12.36 -16.97
C VAL A 491 5.34 -12.62 -15.48
N GLU A 492 6.44 -13.13 -14.95
CA GLU A 492 6.56 -13.43 -13.52
C GLU A 492 6.71 -12.15 -12.68
N SER A 493 6.36 -12.26 -11.40
CA SER A 493 6.53 -11.15 -10.47
C SER A 493 8.02 -10.88 -10.25
N GLY A 494 8.44 -9.62 -10.41
CA GLY A 494 9.82 -9.19 -10.26
C GLY A 494 10.53 -8.87 -11.60
N ALA A 495 9.97 -9.29 -12.73
CA ALA A 495 10.52 -8.98 -14.05
C ALA A 495 10.53 -7.46 -14.28
N ASP A 496 11.69 -6.92 -14.66
CA ASP A 496 11.87 -5.52 -15.04
C ASP A 496 11.72 -5.38 -16.56
N ILE A 497 10.61 -4.76 -16.98
CA ILE A 497 10.28 -4.55 -18.39
C ILE A 497 10.29 -3.05 -18.67
N ASN A 498 11.02 -2.64 -19.70
CA ASN A 498 11.17 -1.25 -20.06
C ASN A 498 10.72 -0.98 -21.51
N PRO A 499 9.62 -0.23 -21.74
CA PRO A 499 8.61 0.17 -20.75
C PRO A 499 7.67 -1.00 -20.39
N ASP A 500 7.21 -1.06 -19.14
CA ASP A 500 6.24 -2.08 -18.70
C ASP A 500 4.81 -1.66 -19.06
N ILE A 501 4.37 -2.01 -20.27
CA ILE A 501 3.03 -1.76 -20.77
C ILE A 501 2.44 -3.06 -21.31
N ARG A 502 1.36 -3.53 -20.68
CA ARG A 502 0.73 -4.83 -20.95
C ARG A 502 -0.70 -4.64 -21.40
N LEU A 503 -1.09 -5.30 -22.48
CA LEU A 503 -2.49 -5.49 -22.84
C LEU A 503 -2.97 -6.82 -22.26
N VAL A 504 -4.08 -6.81 -21.53
CA VAL A 504 -4.58 -7.95 -20.76
C VAL A 504 -6.07 -8.17 -21.04
N GLU A 505 -6.43 -9.43 -21.29
CA GLU A 505 -7.82 -9.91 -21.41
C GLU A 505 -8.09 -10.89 -20.26
N GLY A 506 -8.98 -10.52 -19.34
CA GLY A 506 -9.20 -11.30 -18.11
C GLY A 506 -7.92 -11.42 -17.28
N SER A 507 -7.37 -12.63 -17.19
CA SER A 507 -6.08 -12.93 -16.52
C SER A 507 -4.91 -13.15 -17.48
N SER A 508 -5.14 -13.08 -18.80
CA SER A 508 -4.17 -13.45 -19.83
C SER A 508 -3.53 -12.22 -20.47
N ILE A 509 -2.20 -12.23 -20.62
CA ILE A 509 -1.47 -11.16 -21.31
C ILE A 509 -1.59 -11.39 -22.83
N LYS A 510 -2.21 -10.43 -23.53
CA LYS A 510 -2.28 -10.39 -25.00
C LYS A 510 -1.00 -9.89 -25.63
N GLY A 511 -0.29 -8.99 -24.96
CA GLY A 511 0.98 -8.49 -25.44
C GLY A 511 1.65 -7.44 -24.56
N LEU A 512 2.90 -7.15 -24.90
CA LEU A 512 3.76 -6.12 -24.34
C LEU A 512 3.99 -5.06 -25.42
N TYR A 513 3.89 -3.79 -25.03
CA TYR A 513 3.82 -2.67 -25.96
C TYR A 513 4.84 -1.58 -25.63
N PRO A 514 5.39 -0.88 -26.63
CA PRO A 514 6.33 0.21 -26.42
C PRO A 514 5.65 1.53 -26.01
N SER A 515 4.33 1.65 -26.15
CA SER A 515 3.57 2.83 -25.76
C SER A 515 2.14 2.50 -25.34
N VAL A 516 1.57 3.36 -24.50
CA VAL A 516 0.20 3.19 -23.99
C VAL A 516 -0.81 3.37 -25.12
N GLU A 517 -0.55 4.30 -26.05
CA GLU A 517 -1.40 4.53 -27.22
C GLU A 517 -1.51 3.31 -28.11
N LEU A 518 -0.39 2.64 -28.38
CA LEU A 518 -0.41 1.45 -29.23
C LEU A 518 -1.15 0.29 -28.55
N ALA A 519 -0.99 0.15 -27.23
CA ALA A 519 -1.75 -0.83 -26.45
C ALA A 519 -3.26 -0.53 -26.47
N ILE A 520 -3.65 0.75 -26.35
CA ILE A 520 -5.05 1.19 -26.43
C ILE A 520 -5.63 0.96 -27.83
N GLN A 521 -4.88 1.23 -28.90
CA GLN A 521 -5.32 1.01 -30.28
C GLN A 521 -5.62 -0.46 -30.60
N GLU A 522 -4.90 -1.37 -29.95
CA GLU A 522 -5.06 -2.82 -30.12
C GLU A 522 -6.07 -3.43 -29.13
N ALA A 523 -6.48 -2.66 -28.12
CA ALA A 523 -7.42 -3.11 -27.10
C ALA A 523 -8.85 -3.24 -27.65
N SER A 524 -9.55 -4.27 -27.20
CA SER A 524 -10.96 -4.52 -27.45
C SER A 524 -11.81 -4.23 -26.22
N ASN A 525 -13.14 -4.19 -26.39
CA ASN A 525 -14.06 -3.96 -25.26
C ASN A 525 -13.88 -5.03 -24.17
N GLY A 526 -13.64 -4.59 -22.95
CA GLY A 526 -13.34 -5.42 -21.77
C GLY A 526 -11.85 -5.60 -21.49
N ASP A 527 -10.96 -5.21 -22.41
CA ASP A 527 -9.52 -5.31 -22.21
C ASP A 527 -9.00 -4.27 -21.20
N ARG A 528 -7.88 -4.61 -20.56
CA ARG A 528 -7.14 -3.76 -19.64
C ARG A 528 -5.77 -3.44 -20.22
N VAL A 529 -5.41 -2.17 -20.25
CA VAL A 529 -4.05 -1.70 -20.53
C VAL A 529 -3.40 -1.36 -19.20
N ILE A 530 -2.35 -2.06 -18.83
CA ILE A 530 -1.61 -1.85 -17.57
C ILE A 530 -0.27 -1.22 -17.91
N ALA A 531 0.01 -0.04 -17.39
CA ALA A 531 1.31 0.62 -17.47
C ALA A 531 1.90 0.77 -16.07
N SER A 532 3.16 0.36 -15.90
CA SER A 532 3.88 0.43 -14.62
C SER A 532 5.17 1.26 -14.78
N GLY A 533 5.36 2.29 -13.94
CA GLY A 533 6.59 3.11 -13.94
C GLY A 533 6.80 3.97 -15.20
N VAL A 534 5.84 4.00 -16.12
CA VAL A 534 5.98 4.67 -17.43
C VAL A 534 5.91 6.19 -17.28
N SER A 535 6.82 6.90 -17.95
CA SER A 535 6.74 8.35 -18.15
C SER A 535 6.20 8.70 -19.53
N LYS A 536 5.19 9.56 -19.61
CA LYS A 536 4.56 9.97 -20.87
C LYS A 536 4.30 11.47 -20.92
N THR A 537 4.63 12.07 -22.05
CA THR A 537 4.26 13.44 -22.40
C THR A 537 3.09 13.44 -23.40
N CYS A 538 2.07 14.24 -23.13
CA CYS A 538 0.87 14.40 -23.95
C CYS A 538 0.77 15.84 -24.46
N GLU A 539 1.01 16.02 -25.77
CA GLU A 539 0.87 17.31 -26.47
C GLU A 539 -0.57 17.56 -26.94
N ASP A 540 -1.35 16.49 -27.12
CA ASP A 540 -2.76 16.49 -27.47
C ASP A 540 -3.58 15.74 -26.41
N ASP A 541 -4.90 15.90 -26.46
CA ASP A 541 -5.84 15.21 -25.56
C ASP A 541 -5.57 13.70 -25.53
N PHE A 542 -5.35 13.16 -24.32
CA PHE A 542 -5.15 11.74 -24.13
C PHE A 542 -6.47 11.09 -23.74
N GLU A 543 -6.96 10.16 -24.55
CA GLU A 543 -8.26 9.53 -24.36
C GLU A 543 -8.13 8.08 -23.88
N VAL A 544 -8.88 7.75 -22.82
CA VAL A 544 -9.20 6.36 -22.42
C VAL A 544 -10.55 6.00 -23.04
N PRO A 545 -10.59 5.20 -24.12
CA PRO A 545 -11.82 4.98 -24.87
C PRO A 545 -12.83 4.13 -24.09
N GLY A 546 -14.10 4.28 -24.44
CA GLY A 546 -15.19 3.47 -23.88
C GLY A 546 -14.95 1.97 -24.02
N GLY A 547 -15.22 1.22 -22.96
CA GLY A 547 -15.00 -0.23 -22.93
C GLY A 547 -13.59 -0.69 -22.59
N ILE A 548 -12.62 0.22 -22.52
CA ILE A 548 -11.22 -0.09 -22.14
C ILE A 548 -10.96 0.39 -20.71
N THR A 549 -10.20 -0.39 -19.94
CA THR A 549 -9.68 0.04 -18.64
C THR A 549 -8.19 0.35 -18.75
N LEU A 550 -7.80 1.58 -18.45
CA LEU A 550 -6.40 1.98 -18.30
C LEU A 550 -5.99 1.92 -16.83
N GLU A 551 -4.97 1.12 -16.52
CA GLU A 551 -4.37 1.00 -15.19
C GLU A 551 -2.97 1.60 -15.19
N LEU A 552 -2.77 2.66 -14.42
CA LEU A 552 -1.49 3.36 -14.26
C LEU A 552 -0.95 3.10 -12.85
N LYS A 553 0.27 2.57 -12.76
CA LYS A 553 0.93 2.23 -11.49
C LYS A 553 2.29 2.92 -11.42
N GLY A 554 2.47 3.92 -10.56
CA GLY A 554 3.75 4.62 -10.48
C GLY A 554 4.10 5.43 -11.75
N CYS A 555 3.12 5.78 -12.58
CA CYS A 555 3.37 6.45 -13.86
C CYS A 555 3.55 7.96 -13.69
N ASN A 556 4.28 8.61 -14.60
CA ASN A 556 4.46 10.05 -14.66
C ASN A 556 3.90 10.62 -15.97
N MET A 557 2.69 11.17 -15.90
CA MET A 557 1.95 11.74 -17.03
C MET A 557 2.10 13.26 -17.03
N LYS A 558 2.68 13.80 -18.12
CA LYS A 558 2.91 15.24 -18.32
C LYS A 558 2.07 15.76 -19.47
N PHE A 559 1.30 16.82 -19.25
CA PHE A 559 0.36 17.36 -20.24
C PHE A 559 0.74 18.79 -20.65
N ASP A 560 0.61 19.11 -21.93
CA ASP A 560 0.78 20.48 -22.40
C ASP A 560 -0.39 21.39 -21.97
N SER A 561 -0.20 22.69 -22.09
CA SER A 561 -1.21 23.70 -21.74
C SER A 561 -2.51 23.48 -22.52
N GLY A 562 -3.63 23.40 -21.82
CA GLY A 562 -4.94 23.22 -22.45
C GLY A 562 -5.31 21.78 -22.81
N VAL A 563 -4.47 20.79 -22.49
CA VAL A 563 -4.70 19.37 -22.81
C VAL A 563 -5.48 18.65 -21.71
N TRP A 564 -6.44 17.81 -22.10
CA TRP A 564 -7.21 16.92 -21.22
C TRP A 564 -6.64 15.50 -21.16
N LEU A 565 -6.79 14.87 -19.99
CA LEU A 565 -6.95 13.42 -19.90
C LEU A 565 -8.46 13.11 -19.91
N LYS A 566 -8.97 12.56 -21.01
CA LYS A 566 -10.38 12.23 -21.20
C LYS A 566 -10.63 10.77 -20.85
N VAL A 567 -11.56 10.51 -19.93
CA VAL A 567 -11.92 9.15 -19.51
C VAL A 567 -13.35 8.86 -19.94
N LEU A 568 -13.50 8.11 -21.03
CA LEU A 568 -14.78 7.53 -21.50
C LEU A 568 -14.91 6.06 -21.10
N GLY A 569 -13.79 5.36 -20.87
CA GLY A 569 -13.74 3.99 -20.35
C GLY A 569 -13.59 3.96 -18.82
N ALA A 570 -12.56 3.28 -18.34
CA ALA A 570 -12.20 3.27 -16.92
C ALA A 570 -10.74 3.66 -16.70
N LEU A 571 -10.48 4.45 -15.65
CA LEU A 571 -9.13 4.81 -15.22
C LEU A 571 -8.89 4.30 -13.80
N LYS A 572 -7.86 3.47 -13.61
CA LYS A 572 -7.31 3.12 -12.31
C LYS A 572 -5.91 3.70 -12.20
N ALA A 573 -5.72 4.71 -11.39
CA ALA A 573 -4.41 5.32 -11.16
C ALA A 573 -4.01 5.10 -9.70
N ASP A 574 -2.85 4.48 -9.49
CA ASP A 574 -2.24 4.28 -8.17
C ASP A 574 -0.80 4.80 -8.18
N ASN A 575 -0.42 5.52 -7.14
CA ASN A 575 0.91 6.10 -6.95
C ASN A 575 1.44 6.87 -8.18
N SER A 576 0.56 7.47 -8.97
CA SER A 576 0.89 8.08 -10.26
C SER A 576 0.93 9.61 -10.15
N THR A 577 1.68 10.26 -11.03
CA THR A 577 1.79 11.72 -11.09
C THR A 577 1.17 12.24 -12.38
N PHE A 578 0.31 13.25 -12.27
CA PHE A 578 -0.30 13.99 -13.36
C PHE A 578 0.07 15.46 -13.20
N THR A 579 0.82 16.01 -14.15
CA THR A 579 1.32 17.39 -14.05
C THR A 579 1.48 18.04 -15.42
N ARG A 580 1.77 19.34 -15.45
CA ARG A 580 2.07 20.04 -16.70
C ARG A 580 3.47 19.69 -17.22
N LEU A 581 3.66 19.71 -18.53
CA LEU A 581 4.97 19.64 -19.17
C LEU A 581 5.77 20.96 -18.97
N GLY A 582 5.07 22.09 -18.96
CA GLY A 582 5.60 23.45 -18.80
C GLY A 582 4.52 24.51 -19.10
N GLY A 583 4.81 25.79 -18.91
CA GLY A 583 3.88 26.88 -19.30
C GLY A 583 2.66 27.01 -18.39
N SER A 584 1.49 27.30 -18.99
CA SER A 584 0.20 27.46 -18.27
C SER A 584 -0.33 26.11 -17.76
N ASN A 585 -1.46 26.14 -17.06
CA ASN A 585 -2.09 24.92 -16.57
C ASN A 585 -2.55 24.02 -17.73
N TRP A 586 -2.42 22.70 -17.55
CA TRP A 586 -3.14 21.73 -18.38
C TRP A 586 -4.61 21.67 -17.93
N LYS A 587 -5.49 21.03 -18.70
CA LYS A 587 -6.92 21.11 -18.37
C LYS A 587 -7.32 20.27 -17.17
N GLY A 588 -6.85 19.04 -17.09
CA GLY A 588 -7.26 18.14 -16.01
C GLY A 588 -7.59 16.72 -16.41
N ILE A 589 -8.01 15.94 -15.41
CA ILE A 589 -8.61 14.61 -15.60
C ILE A 589 -10.12 14.76 -15.69
N ARG A 590 -10.70 14.48 -16.86
CA ARG A 590 -12.15 14.57 -17.10
C ARG A 590 -12.77 13.19 -17.22
N PHE A 591 -13.64 12.85 -16.28
CA PHE A 591 -14.53 11.71 -16.37
C PHE A 591 -15.84 12.11 -17.05
N TYR A 592 -16.19 11.40 -18.12
CA TYR A 592 -17.45 11.58 -18.87
C TYR A 592 -18.53 10.64 -18.32
N ASP A 593 -19.79 10.90 -18.70
CA ASP A 593 -20.97 10.12 -18.30
C ASP A 593 -20.92 8.64 -18.72
N SER A 594 -20.17 8.35 -19.77
CA SER A 594 -19.87 7.01 -20.29
C SER A 594 -18.85 6.23 -19.46
N ALA A 595 -18.15 6.89 -18.54
CA ALA A 595 -17.12 6.24 -17.74
C ALA A 595 -17.70 5.13 -16.85
N VAL A 596 -16.93 4.04 -16.69
CA VAL A 596 -17.37 2.90 -15.87
C VAL A 596 -17.01 3.15 -14.41
N ASP A 597 -17.88 3.89 -13.71
CA ASP A 597 -17.67 4.38 -12.34
C ASP A 597 -17.11 3.34 -11.35
N SER A 598 -17.65 2.12 -11.35
CA SER A 598 -17.23 1.04 -10.44
C SER A 598 -15.77 0.62 -10.62
N SER A 599 -15.19 0.94 -11.79
CA SER A 599 -13.82 0.64 -12.18
C SER A 599 -12.92 1.88 -12.20
N CYS A 600 -13.46 3.08 -11.93
CA CYS A 600 -12.72 4.32 -11.90
C CYS A 600 -12.23 4.66 -10.49
N VAL A 601 -10.91 4.62 -10.29
CA VAL A 601 -10.27 4.94 -9.01
C VAL A 601 -9.00 5.74 -9.28
N ILE A 602 -8.86 6.87 -8.59
CA ILE A 602 -7.59 7.60 -8.51
C ILE A 602 -7.18 7.58 -7.04
N GLU A 603 -6.06 6.92 -6.75
CA GLU A 603 -5.54 6.76 -5.40
C GLU A 603 -4.04 7.01 -5.27
N ASN A 604 -3.64 7.48 -4.09
CA ASN A 604 -2.23 7.69 -3.71
C ASN A 604 -1.43 8.52 -4.73
N SER A 605 -2.12 9.31 -5.56
CA SER A 605 -1.56 9.95 -6.75
C SER A 605 -1.37 11.45 -6.53
N THR A 606 -0.48 12.06 -7.30
CA THR A 606 -0.24 13.51 -7.30
C THR A 606 -0.84 14.14 -8.55
N ILE A 607 -1.69 15.15 -8.38
CA ILE A 607 -2.29 15.93 -9.48
C ILE A 607 -1.91 17.39 -9.25
N SER A 608 -1.29 18.03 -10.25
CA SER A 608 -0.82 19.41 -10.06
C SER A 608 -0.87 20.30 -11.29
N TYR A 609 -0.97 21.61 -11.07
CA TYR A 609 -0.92 22.64 -12.11
C TYR A 609 -1.99 22.47 -13.21
N ALA A 610 -3.23 22.16 -12.81
CA ALA A 610 -4.35 21.92 -13.72
C ALA A 610 -5.45 23.00 -13.57
N ASP A 611 -6.20 23.29 -14.62
CA ASP A 611 -7.45 24.06 -14.47
C ASP A 611 -8.44 23.27 -13.59
N TYR A 612 -8.58 21.98 -13.84
CA TYR A 612 -9.40 21.08 -13.06
C TYR A 612 -8.55 19.89 -12.63
N GLY A 613 -8.18 19.76 -11.36
CA GLY A 613 -7.42 18.59 -10.89
C GLY A 613 -8.15 17.30 -11.27
N VAL A 614 -9.39 17.16 -10.79
CA VAL A 614 -10.34 16.16 -11.28
C VAL A 614 -11.67 16.81 -11.61
N TYR A 615 -12.17 16.58 -12.82
CA TYR A 615 -13.49 17.00 -13.29
C TYR A 615 -14.35 15.78 -13.54
N THR A 616 -15.50 15.70 -12.89
CA THR A 616 -16.48 14.61 -13.09
C THR A 616 -17.75 15.17 -13.69
N PHE A 617 -18.23 14.58 -14.79
CA PHE A 617 -19.51 14.91 -15.42
C PHE A 617 -20.40 13.69 -15.42
N LEU A 618 -21.50 13.70 -14.65
CA LEU A 618 -22.44 12.57 -14.55
C LEU A 618 -21.74 11.21 -14.31
N SER A 619 -20.58 11.23 -13.67
CA SER A 619 -19.71 10.09 -13.39
C SER A 619 -19.26 10.15 -11.94
N ASN A 620 -19.02 9.00 -11.35
CA ASN A 620 -18.85 8.80 -9.92
C ASN A 620 -17.58 8.01 -9.58
N PRO A 621 -16.39 8.47 -10.02
CA PRO A 621 -15.13 7.81 -9.67
C PRO A 621 -14.86 7.90 -8.16
N ARG A 622 -13.97 7.01 -7.67
CA ARG A 622 -13.42 7.11 -6.32
C ARG A 622 -12.12 7.91 -6.35
N ILE A 623 -12.13 9.08 -5.72
CA ILE A 623 -10.98 9.99 -5.65
C ILE A 623 -10.47 9.97 -4.20
N ARG A 624 -9.41 9.22 -3.92
CA ARG A 624 -8.96 9.02 -2.52
C ARG A 624 -7.47 9.11 -2.27
N ASN A 625 -7.06 9.62 -1.12
CA ASN A 625 -5.65 9.65 -0.70
C ASN A 625 -4.71 10.33 -1.70
N ASN A 626 -5.19 11.26 -2.51
CA ASN A 626 -4.38 11.98 -3.50
C ASN A 626 -3.84 13.30 -2.94
N THR A 627 -2.74 13.76 -3.51
CA THR A 627 -2.27 15.15 -3.36
C THR A 627 -2.69 15.96 -4.58
N ILE A 628 -3.57 16.94 -4.42
CA ILE A 628 -4.07 17.81 -5.50
C ILE A 628 -3.65 19.24 -5.22
N THR A 629 -2.75 19.82 -6.04
CA THR A 629 -2.14 21.11 -5.73
C THR A 629 -2.01 22.08 -6.91
N ASN A 630 -2.07 23.38 -6.63
CA ASN A 630 -1.90 24.45 -7.63
C ASN A 630 -2.91 24.36 -8.79
N CYS A 631 -4.15 23.96 -8.49
CA CYS A 631 -5.21 23.87 -9.49
C CYS A 631 -6.18 25.05 -9.41
N THR A 632 -6.88 25.37 -10.51
CA THR A 632 -8.00 26.32 -10.41
C THR A 632 -9.15 25.70 -9.60
N TYR A 633 -9.51 24.47 -9.93
CA TYR A 633 -10.40 23.62 -9.17
C TYR A 633 -9.63 22.38 -8.73
N GLY A 634 -9.56 22.07 -7.44
CA GLY A 634 -8.97 20.81 -6.98
C GLY A 634 -9.82 19.63 -7.48
N VAL A 635 -11.08 19.59 -7.07
CA VAL A 635 -12.09 18.65 -7.59
C VAL A 635 -13.34 19.41 -8.00
N TYR A 636 -13.81 19.19 -9.22
CA TYR A 636 -15.04 19.75 -9.76
C TYR A 636 -16.08 18.64 -10.00
N LEU A 637 -17.15 18.66 -9.23
CA LEU A 637 -18.26 17.71 -9.28
C LEU A 637 -19.43 18.30 -10.06
N ASN A 638 -19.57 17.95 -11.35
CA ASN A 638 -20.70 18.37 -12.18
C ASN A 638 -21.74 17.25 -12.27
N ARG A 639 -22.91 17.44 -11.63
CA ARG A 639 -23.99 16.45 -11.55
C ARG A 639 -23.47 15.05 -11.14
N SER A 640 -22.54 15.03 -10.21
CA SER A 640 -21.78 13.85 -9.82
C SER A 640 -21.96 13.57 -8.33
N VAL A 641 -22.03 12.28 -7.99
CA VAL A 641 -22.07 11.76 -6.62
C VAL A 641 -20.74 11.09 -6.24
N ALA A 642 -19.65 11.46 -6.94
CA ALA A 642 -18.31 10.91 -6.70
C ALA A 642 -17.89 11.04 -5.23
N SER A 643 -17.13 10.05 -4.76
CA SER A 643 -16.54 10.07 -3.42
C SER A 643 -15.16 10.71 -3.47
N VAL A 644 -14.96 11.77 -2.68
CA VAL A 644 -13.71 12.51 -2.48
C VAL A 644 -13.25 12.25 -1.04
N THR A 645 -12.30 11.33 -0.84
CA THR A 645 -11.97 10.84 0.50
C THR A 645 -10.48 10.83 0.84
N GLY A 646 -10.05 11.44 1.93
CA GLY A 646 -8.65 11.32 2.39
C GLY A 646 -7.63 12.10 1.56
N ASN A 647 -8.07 13.01 0.69
CA ASN A 647 -7.15 13.76 -0.18
C ASN A 647 -6.55 14.97 0.54
N GLU A 648 -5.34 15.35 0.16
CA GLU A 648 -4.72 16.63 0.48
C GLU A 648 -4.89 17.57 -0.72
N ILE A 649 -5.70 18.61 -0.56
CA ILE A 649 -5.99 19.62 -1.59
C ILE A 649 -5.42 20.95 -1.13
N SER A 650 -4.40 21.46 -1.81
CA SER A 650 -3.66 22.64 -1.36
C SER A 650 -3.37 23.62 -2.49
N SER A 651 -3.24 24.91 -2.17
CA SER A 651 -2.91 25.95 -3.16
C SER A 651 -3.85 26.02 -4.37
N CYS A 652 -5.07 25.50 -4.25
CA CYS A 652 -6.08 25.58 -5.29
C CYS A 652 -6.90 26.87 -5.14
N VAL A 653 -7.38 27.43 -6.27
CA VAL A 653 -8.29 28.59 -6.20
C VAL A 653 -9.60 28.18 -5.51
N ARG A 654 -10.10 26.98 -5.84
CA ARG A 654 -11.22 26.32 -5.14
C ARG A 654 -10.82 24.89 -4.80
N GLY A 655 -11.02 24.46 -3.55
CA GLY A 655 -10.67 23.10 -3.12
C GLY A 655 -11.57 22.05 -3.76
N VAL A 656 -12.81 21.94 -3.29
CA VAL A 656 -13.86 21.13 -3.92
C VAL A 656 -15.02 22.02 -4.32
N TYR A 657 -15.42 21.93 -5.59
CA TYR A 657 -16.56 22.65 -6.15
C TYR A 657 -17.63 21.65 -6.59
N GLY A 658 -18.85 21.78 -6.07
CA GLY A 658 -20.00 20.99 -6.48
C GLY A 658 -21.02 21.83 -7.24
N TYR A 659 -21.38 21.37 -8.44
CA TYR A 659 -22.50 21.86 -9.22
C TYR A 659 -23.52 20.72 -9.36
N ARG A 660 -24.65 20.83 -8.67
CA ARG A 660 -25.65 19.76 -8.55
C ARG A 660 -25.09 18.42 -8.08
N ALA A 661 -24.14 18.48 -7.14
CA ALA A 661 -23.43 17.34 -6.58
C ALA A 661 -24.21 16.72 -5.40
N ASN A 662 -25.44 16.26 -5.66
CA ASN A 662 -26.33 15.72 -4.64
C ASN A 662 -25.84 14.36 -4.14
N CYS A 663 -25.71 14.16 -2.83
CA CYS A 663 -25.18 12.93 -2.22
C CYS A 663 -23.68 12.64 -2.49
N ALA A 664 -22.91 13.60 -3.02
CA ALA A 664 -21.46 13.45 -3.10
C ALA A 664 -20.85 13.34 -1.69
N LYS A 665 -19.87 12.45 -1.52
CA LYS A 665 -19.21 12.21 -0.23
C LYS A 665 -17.86 12.89 -0.19
N ILE A 666 -17.72 13.89 0.68
CA ILE A 666 -16.49 14.64 0.88
C ILE A 666 -16.03 14.38 2.31
N VAL A 667 -15.06 13.46 2.46
CA VAL A 667 -14.76 12.84 3.75
C VAL A 667 -13.26 12.80 4.04
N ASN A 668 -12.83 13.06 5.26
CA ASN A 668 -11.42 12.91 5.67
C ASN A 668 -10.40 13.72 4.84
N ASN A 669 -10.80 14.78 4.13
CA ASN A 669 -9.87 15.55 3.30
C ASN A 669 -9.17 16.65 4.12
N LEU A 670 -7.92 16.96 3.76
CA LEU A 670 -7.18 18.14 4.20
C LEU A 670 -7.21 19.18 3.09
N ILE A 671 -7.86 20.31 3.31
CA ILE A 671 -8.02 21.39 2.32
C ILE A 671 -7.35 22.67 2.84
N THR A 672 -6.37 23.18 2.11
CA THR A 672 -5.56 24.34 2.54
C THR A 672 -5.42 25.41 1.45
N THR A 673 -5.26 26.66 1.86
CA THR A 673 -5.09 27.80 0.93
C THR A 673 -3.72 27.89 0.29
N GLY A 674 -3.70 28.53 -0.89
CA GLY A 674 -2.54 29.23 -1.47
C GLY A 674 -2.76 30.75 -1.51
N THR A 675 -2.03 31.44 -2.39
CA THR A 675 -2.01 32.92 -2.47
C THR A 675 -3.26 33.57 -3.08
N SER A 676 -4.04 32.82 -3.86
CA SER A 676 -5.21 33.31 -4.62
C SER A 676 -6.48 32.47 -4.37
N SER A 677 -6.55 31.79 -3.23
CA SER A 677 -7.62 30.87 -2.90
C SER A 677 -8.91 31.59 -2.48
N ILE A 678 -10.02 31.23 -3.12
CA ILE A 678 -11.35 31.81 -2.90
C ILE A 678 -12.16 30.97 -1.93
N SER A 679 -12.28 29.66 -2.20
CA SER A 679 -13.08 28.78 -1.35
C SER A 679 -12.44 27.42 -1.08
N GLY A 680 -12.60 26.92 0.15
CA GLY A 680 -12.21 25.56 0.49
C GLY A 680 -13.20 24.56 -0.11
N LEU A 681 -14.46 24.70 0.26
CA LEU A 681 -15.60 24.02 -0.32
C LEU A 681 -16.58 25.04 -0.89
N ARG A 682 -17.09 24.79 -2.08
CA ARG A 682 -18.19 25.57 -2.65
C ARG A 682 -19.23 24.68 -3.31
N PHE A 683 -20.49 24.98 -3.08
CA PHE A 683 -21.61 24.19 -3.57
C PHE A 683 -22.66 25.08 -4.21
N TYR A 684 -23.11 24.71 -5.40
CA TYR A 684 -24.18 25.35 -6.15
C TYR A 684 -25.27 24.31 -6.43
N ASP A 685 -26.50 24.55 -5.97
CA ASP A 685 -27.66 23.63 -6.05
C ASP A 685 -27.29 22.17 -5.69
N SER A 686 -26.47 21.99 -4.64
CA SER A 686 -25.91 20.68 -4.28
C SER A 686 -26.22 20.28 -2.83
N GLU A 687 -26.48 18.99 -2.60
CA GLU A 687 -26.72 18.41 -1.27
C GLU A 687 -25.64 17.36 -0.87
N PRO A 688 -24.36 17.74 -0.64
CA PRO A 688 -23.29 16.79 -0.31
C PRO A 688 -23.25 16.37 1.17
N GLU A 689 -22.65 15.22 1.43
CA GLU A 689 -22.23 14.76 2.77
C GLU A 689 -20.78 15.21 3.03
N VAL A 690 -20.58 16.06 4.04
CA VAL A 690 -19.29 16.72 4.35
C VAL A 690 -18.92 16.46 5.81
N TYR A 691 -18.04 15.50 6.07
CA TYR A 691 -17.62 15.17 7.44
C TYR A 691 -16.17 14.71 7.53
N ASN A 692 -15.57 14.86 8.71
CA ASN A 692 -14.18 14.56 9.03
C ASN A 692 -13.15 15.31 8.18
N ASN A 693 -13.52 16.43 7.56
CA ASN A 693 -12.57 17.24 6.80
C ASN A 693 -11.87 18.26 7.70
N THR A 694 -10.61 18.54 7.38
CA THR A 694 -9.88 19.70 7.90
C THR A 694 -9.74 20.72 6.79
N ILE A 695 -10.36 21.89 6.94
CA ILE A 695 -10.30 23.00 6.00
C ILE A 695 -9.65 24.17 6.73
N GLN A 696 -8.53 24.67 6.23
CA GLN A 696 -7.82 25.73 6.93
C GLN A 696 -7.12 26.71 6.00
N GLY A 697 -6.97 27.95 6.46
CA GLY A 697 -6.19 28.98 5.78
C GLY A 697 -7.00 30.24 5.43
N THR A 698 -6.43 31.08 4.58
CA THR A 698 -6.93 32.44 4.29
C THR A 698 -7.91 32.49 3.12
N PHE A 699 -8.76 31.47 2.91
CA PHE A 699 -9.72 31.48 1.82
C PHE A 699 -10.66 32.68 2.00
N THR A 700 -11.31 33.18 0.96
CA THR A 700 -12.43 34.11 1.18
C THR A 700 -13.50 33.44 2.05
N TYR A 701 -13.85 32.19 1.70
CA TYR A 701 -14.82 31.36 2.41
C TYR A 701 -14.28 29.94 2.63
N LEU A 702 -14.31 29.38 3.85
CA LEU A 702 -13.95 27.97 4.00
C LEU A 702 -15.04 27.06 3.42
N LEU A 703 -16.29 27.39 3.69
CA LEU A 703 -17.48 26.78 3.10
C LEU A 703 -18.38 27.87 2.51
N ASP A 704 -18.71 27.70 1.24
CA ASP A 704 -19.56 28.59 0.45
C ASP A 704 -20.76 27.79 -0.10
N ALA A 705 -21.93 27.96 0.53
CA ALA A 705 -23.18 27.32 0.13
C ALA A 705 -24.04 28.32 -0.64
N ASP A 706 -24.20 28.04 -1.93
CA ASP A 706 -24.73 28.95 -2.94
C ASP A 706 -25.95 28.30 -3.65
N HIS A 707 -26.97 29.10 -3.99
CA HIS A 707 -28.18 28.72 -4.74
C HIS A 707 -28.79 27.37 -4.34
N TYR A 708 -29.66 27.34 -3.33
CA TYR A 708 -30.39 26.13 -2.88
C TYR A 708 -29.51 24.97 -2.40
N SER A 709 -28.24 25.22 -2.10
CA SER A 709 -27.33 24.17 -1.65
C SER A 709 -27.59 23.76 -0.22
N ARG A 710 -27.41 22.47 0.07
CA ARG A 710 -27.58 21.91 1.41
C ARG A 710 -26.43 20.98 1.81
N PRO A 711 -25.22 21.50 2.09
CA PRO A 711 -24.15 20.69 2.63
C PRO A 711 -24.50 20.21 4.05
N THR A 712 -24.40 18.91 4.26
CA THR A 712 -24.75 18.27 5.53
C THR A 712 -23.54 17.60 6.16
N ALA A 713 -23.31 17.82 7.45
CA ALA A 713 -22.25 17.15 8.19
C ALA A 713 -22.78 15.91 8.92
N ILE A 714 -23.30 14.93 8.17
CA ILE A 714 -23.88 13.70 8.72
C ILE A 714 -22.98 12.52 8.31
N GLY A 715 -22.52 11.73 9.30
CA GLY A 715 -21.70 10.52 9.09
C GLY A 715 -22.49 9.21 9.22
N PRO A 716 -21.95 8.06 8.78
CA PRO A 716 -22.61 6.75 8.87
C PRO A 716 -22.73 6.25 10.33
N GLU A 717 -23.79 5.47 10.60
CA GLU A 717 -24.16 4.90 11.91
C GLU A 717 -23.04 4.00 12.51
N SER A 718 -22.05 4.52 13.26
CA SER A 718 -21.20 3.66 14.14
C SER A 718 -20.19 4.30 15.12
N GLN A 719 -19.94 5.62 15.18
CA GLN A 719 -18.90 6.15 16.11
C GLN A 719 -19.29 7.44 16.86
N ASP A 720 -18.70 7.61 18.06
CA ASP A 720 -18.77 8.84 18.86
C ASP A 720 -18.11 9.98 18.04
N TYR A 721 -18.78 11.14 17.89
CA TYR A 721 -18.37 12.29 17.05
C TYR A 721 -18.63 12.17 15.53
N GLN A 722 -19.83 11.72 15.14
CA GLN A 722 -20.30 11.74 13.75
C GLN A 722 -20.34 13.19 13.22
N GLY A 723 -19.94 13.40 11.96
CA GLY A 723 -20.09 14.72 11.32
C GLY A 723 -19.00 15.75 11.63
N TYR A 724 -17.94 15.41 12.37
CA TYR A 724 -16.92 16.38 12.81
C TYR A 724 -16.18 17.02 11.63
N ASN A 725 -16.20 18.33 11.47
CA ASN A 725 -15.29 19.06 10.58
C ASN A 725 -14.48 20.07 11.38
N ARG A 726 -13.24 20.30 10.92
CA ARG A 726 -12.34 21.31 11.47
C ARG A 726 -12.13 22.41 10.45
N MET A 727 -12.72 23.57 10.67
CA MET A 727 -12.71 24.74 9.79
C MET A 727 -12.02 25.92 10.49
N ILE A 728 -10.81 26.27 10.06
CA ILE A 728 -9.96 27.26 10.74
C ILE A 728 -9.49 28.34 9.77
N GLY A 729 -9.99 29.57 9.94
CA GLY A 729 -9.65 30.71 9.10
C GLY A 729 -10.81 31.18 8.21
N GLY A 730 -10.45 31.76 7.07
CA GLY A 730 -11.31 32.62 6.25
C GLY A 730 -10.88 34.09 6.35
N SER A 731 -10.95 34.83 5.25
CA SER A 731 -10.68 36.28 5.20
C SER A 731 -11.97 37.10 5.11
N GLY A 732 -13.03 36.53 4.53
CA GLY A 732 -14.39 37.06 4.53
C GLY A 732 -15.28 36.40 5.58
N ALA A 733 -15.57 35.12 5.39
CA ALA A 733 -16.39 34.31 6.29
C ALA A 733 -15.84 32.89 6.41
N THR A 734 -16.12 32.20 7.52
CA THR A 734 -15.80 30.77 7.63
C THR A 734 -16.88 29.95 6.94
N ILE A 735 -18.15 30.27 7.20
CA ILE A 735 -19.30 29.69 6.51
C ILE A 735 -20.09 30.85 5.90
N TYR A 736 -20.35 30.76 4.61
CA TYR A 736 -21.25 31.66 3.91
C TYR A 736 -22.38 30.85 3.28
N ALA A 737 -23.62 31.15 3.66
CA ALA A 737 -24.82 30.55 3.11
C ALA A 737 -25.67 31.65 2.48
N HIS A 738 -25.89 31.57 1.18
CA HIS A 738 -26.70 32.56 0.47
C HIS A 738 -27.57 31.91 -0.61
N ASP A 739 -28.55 32.69 -1.07
CA ASP A 739 -29.48 32.30 -2.14
C ASP A 739 -30.23 31.02 -1.80
N HIS A 740 -31.03 31.09 -0.73
CA HIS A 740 -31.92 30.02 -0.29
C HIS A 740 -31.20 28.74 0.10
N SER A 741 -29.97 28.82 0.58
CA SER A 741 -29.15 27.65 0.94
C SER A 741 -29.33 27.25 2.41
N GLU A 742 -29.08 25.98 2.74
CA GLU A 742 -29.18 25.45 4.09
C GLU A 742 -27.93 24.66 4.52
N VAL A 743 -27.09 25.20 5.40
CA VAL A 743 -25.93 24.47 5.93
C VAL A 743 -26.32 23.71 7.19
N VAL A 744 -26.17 22.39 7.24
CA VAL A 744 -26.61 21.54 8.37
C VAL A 744 -25.44 20.87 9.09
N PHE A 745 -24.83 21.61 10.01
CA PHE A 745 -23.62 21.23 10.75
C PHE A 745 -23.87 21.20 12.28
N GLY A 746 -25.10 20.96 12.74
CA GLY A 746 -25.47 20.92 14.17
C GLY A 746 -26.54 19.87 14.48
N SER A 747 -26.71 19.49 15.76
CA SER A 747 -27.54 18.34 16.17
C SER A 747 -28.87 18.73 16.79
N GLY A 748 -29.98 18.15 16.30
CA GLY A 748 -31.14 17.83 17.13
C GLY A 748 -31.18 16.33 17.37
N PHE A 749 -31.33 15.88 18.62
CA PHE A 749 -31.18 14.48 18.99
C PHE A 749 -32.44 13.90 19.65
N ILE A 750 -32.84 12.68 19.22
CA ILE A 750 -33.14 11.46 20.02
C ILE A 750 -33.90 10.38 19.18
N GLU A 751 -34.48 10.68 18.01
CA GLU A 751 -35.34 9.67 17.31
C GLU A 751 -35.03 9.37 15.83
N SER A 752 -34.04 10.01 15.19
CA SER A 752 -33.67 9.64 13.80
C SER A 752 -32.56 8.58 13.79
N THR A 753 -32.76 7.54 12.99
CA THR A 753 -31.73 6.54 12.66
C THR A 753 -30.58 7.14 11.83
N GLU A 754 -30.80 8.29 11.19
CA GLU A 754 -29.86 8.91 10.24
C GLU A 754 -28.88 9.90 10.89
N GLY A 755 -27.89 9.37 11.64
CA GLY A 755 -26.65 10.06 12.01
C GLY A 755 -26.74 11.36 12.86
N TYR A 756 -25.61 11.84 13.36
CA TYR A 756 -25.51 13.09 14.13
C TYR A 756 -24.79 14.14 13.29
N ALA A 757 -25.31 15.36 13.27
CA ALA A 757 -24.60 16.57 12.86
C ALA A 757 -24.25 17.39 14.12
N GLY A 758 -23.12 18.10 14.15
CA GLY A 758 -22.66 18.87 15.33
C GLY A 758 -21.37 18.32 15.92
N TYR A 759 -20.77 19.07 16.85
CA TYR A 759 -19.42 18.88 17.38
C TYR A 759 -18.27 19.30 16.45
N ASN A 760 -18.50 20.22 15.52
CA ASN A 760 -17.47 20.79 14.65
C ASN A 760 -16.60 21.82 15.39
N THR A 761 -15.41 22.05 14.85
CA THR A 761 -14.49 23.14 15.24
C THR A 761 -14.49 24.18 14.15
N ILE A 762 -15.05 25.37 14.40
CA ILE A 762 -15.27 26.41 13.39
C ILE A 762 -14.85 27.77 13.96
N TYR A 763 -13.70 28.32 13.56
CA TYR A 763 -13.29 29.65 14.03
C TYR A 763 -12.34 30.38 13.08
N LEU A 764 -12.24 31.70 13.22
CA LEU A 764 -11.32 32.54 12.47
C LEU A 764 -9.93 32.56 13.13
N ASP A 765 -8.86 32.47 12.34
CA ASP A 765 -7.48 32.39 12.84
C ASP A 765 -7.08 33.60 13.73
N ILE A 766 -6.28 33.32 14.75
CA ILE A 766 -6.01 34.08 16.00
C ILE A 766 -5.08 35.30 15.77
N GLN A 767 -4.85 35.70 14.51
CA GLN A 767 -3.93 36.80 14.17
C GLN A 767 -4.58 37.98 13.46
N THR A 768 -5.90 37.92 13.25
CA THR A 768 -6.69 39.08 12.85
C THR A 768 -7.69 39.35 13.97
N ASP A 769 -7.90 40.61 14.37
CA ASP A 769 -8.93 41.02 15.36
C ASP A 769 -10.37 40.78 14.85
N ARG A 770 -10.62 39.66 14.16
CA ARG A 770 -11.84 39.35 13.45
C ARG A 770 -12.43 38.05 13.98
N ILE A 771 -13.74 38.07 14.06
CA ILE A 771 -14.58 37.09 14.74
C ILE A 771 -14.98 36.00 13.73
N ALA A 772 -15.24 34.77 14.19
CA ALA A 772 -15.76 33.69 13.35
C ALA A 772 -17.03 34.13 12.62
N ASN A 773 -16.91 34.44 11.32
CA ASN A 773 -18.00 34.99 10.54
C ASN A 773 -18.81 33.85 9.91
N VAL A 774 -19.95 33.52 10.53
CA VAL A 774 -20.99 32.75 9.85
C VAL A 774 -21.97 33.75 9.28
N HIS A 775 -22.16 33.68 7.97
CA HIS A 775 -22.95 34.65 7.24
C HIS A 775 -24.11 33.96 6.53
N ALA A 776 -25.34 34.42 6.75
CA ALA A 776 -26.55 33.91 6.12
C ALA A 776 -27.38 35.05 5.49
N GLU A 777 -27.61 34.99 4.18
CA GLU A 777 -28.37 36.01 3.44
C GLU A 777 -29.32 35.37 2.40
N GLY A 778 -30.32 36.14 1.95
CA GLY A 778 -31.22 35.74 0.87
C GLY A 778 -32.03 34.49 1.22
N TYR A 779 -32.75 34.54 2.34
CA TYR A 779 -33.57 33.43 2.87
C TYR A 779 -32.79 32.16 3.24
N SER A 780 -31.49 32.26 3.54
CA SER A 780 -30.67 31.08 3.85
C SER A 780 -30.75 30.66 5.32
N SER A 781 -30.31 29.45 5.63
CA SER A 781 -30.22 28.96 7.00
C SER A 781 -28.90 28.25 7.30
N VAL A 782 -28.37 28.49 8.50
CA VAL A 782 -27.23 27.73 9.03
C VAL A 782 -27.65 27.07 10.36
N VAL A 783 -27.78 25.75 10.34
CA VAL A 783 -28.04 24.92 11.52
C VAL A 783 -26.70 24.46 12.08
N ALA A 784 -26.22 25.06 13.16
CA ALA A 784 -24.86 24.87 13.67
C ALA A 784 -24.82 24.77 15.20
N GLN A 785 -25.82 24.14 15.79
CA GLN A 785 -25.87 23.78 17.22
C GLN A 785 -24.69 22.89 17.62
N HIS A 786 -24.31 22.94 18.90
CA HIS A 786 -23.30 22.04 19.47
C HIS A 786 -21.92 22.09 18.77
N ASN A 787 -21.52 23.24 18.23
CA ASN A 787 -20.18 23.45 17.65
C ASN A 787 -19.30 24.31 18.57
N TRP A 788 -17.98 24.18 18.42
CA TRP A 788 -17.00 25.05 19.05
C TRP A 788 -16.60 26.19 18.11
N TRP A 789 -16.74 27.43 18.57
CA TRP A 789 -16.59 28.64 17.76
C TRP A 789 -15.28 29.40 18.01
N GLY A 790 -14.30 28.77 18.66
CA GLY A 790 -13.05 29.41 19.08
C GLY A 790 -13.14 30.26 20.35
N ALA A 791 -14.33 30.81 20.66
CA ALA A 791 -14.60 31.62 21.86
C ALA A 791 -15.92 31.25 22.53
N TYR A 792 -16.07 31.60 23.82
CA TYR A 792 -17.31 31.45 24.58
C TYR A 792 -17.62 32.72 25.41
N PRO A 793 -18.79 33.38 25.21
CA PRO A 793 -19.84 33.06 24.24
C PRO A 793 -19.34 33.21 22.79
N PRO A 794 -19.96 32.52 21.82
CA PRO A 794 -19.58 32.65 20.42
C PRO A 794 -20.05 34.01 19.88
N GLU A 795 -19.27 34.61 19.00
CA GLU A 795 -19.54 35.91 18.37
C GLU A 795 -19.40 35.76 16.83
N GLY A 796 -19.80 36.78 16.05
CA GLY A 796 -19.51 36.84 14.59
C GLY A 796 -20.60 36.26 13.68
N PHE A 797 -21.82 36.09 14.18
CA PHE A 797 -22.95 35.63 13.36
C PHE A 797 -23.67 36.82 12.72
N PHE A 798 -23.88 36.77 11.41
CA PHE A 798 -24.71 37.74 10.68
C PHE A 798 -25.82 37.03 9.92
N ALA A 799 -27.05 37.49 10.14
CA ALA A 799 -28.21 37.16 9.32
C ALA A 799 -28.89 38.45 8.88
N ASP A 800 -29.29 38.52 7.60
CA ASP A 800 -29.91 39.70 6.96
C ASP A 800 -31.36 40.00 7.42
N GLY A 801 -31.89 39.24 8.38
CA GLY A 801 -33.26 39.33 8.88
C GLY A 801 -34.29 38.51 8.10
N THR A 802 -33.96 38.05 6.90
CA THR A 802 -34.73 37.04 6.15
C THR A 802 -34.19 35.62 6.37
N SER A 803 -32.92 35.54 6.75
CA SER A 803 -32.14 34.34 6.98
C SER A 803 -32.03 34.00 8.47
N SER A 804 -31.56 32.80 8.78
CA SER A 804 -31.46 32.33 10.18
C SER A 804 -30.14 31.59 10.46
N ILE A 805 -29.52 31.87 11.60
CA ILE A 805 -28.38 31.10 12.10
C ILE A 805 -28.71 30.57 13.50
N ASP A 806 -28.62 29.25 13.66
CA ASP A 806 -28.85 28.57 14.92
C ASP A 806 -27.55 28.01 15.48
N HIS A 807 -26.95 28.75 16.41
CA HIS A 807 -25.69 28.41 17.07
C HIS A 807 -25.90 28.06 18.56
N ARG A 808 -27.10 27.60 18.94
CA ARG A 808 -27.43 27.26 20.33
C ARG A 808 -26.57 26.14 20.87
N ASP A 809 -26.47 26.13 22.20
CA ASP A 809 -25.64 25.18 22.96
C ASP A 809 -24.19 25.07 22.46
N PRO A 810 -23.49 26.21 22.28
CA PRO A 810 -22.12 26.20 21.78
C PRO A 810 -21.19 25.48 22.76
N LEU A 811 -20.25 24.72 22.21
CA LEU A 811 -19.26 23.99 22.99
C LEU A 811 -18.32 24.97 23.70
N ARG A 812 -17.95 24.65 24.94
CA ARG A 812 -17.02 25.45 25.75
C ARG A 812 -15.55 25.20 25.41
N SER A 813 -15.25 24.10 24.73
CA SER A 813 -13.91 23.64 24.40
C SER A 813 -13.89 22.93 23.06
N ASP A 814 -12.73 22.92 22.41
CA ASP A 814 -12.49 22.24 21.14
C ASP A 814 -12.76 20.73 21.26
N PRO A 815 -13.73 20.16 20.51
CA PRO A 815 -13.97 18.72 20.46
C PRO A 815 -12.79 17.94 19.85
N GLY A 816 -11.97 18.58 19.01
CA GLY A 816 -10.79 18.00 18.36
C GLY A 816 -9.52 17.94 19.22
N GLY A 817 -9.57 18.37 20.49
CA GLY A 817 -8.49 18.17 21.47
C GLY A 817 -7.40 19.25 21.52
N GLY A 818 -7.57 20.41 20.89
CA GLY A 818 -6.53 21.45 20.78
C GLY A 818 -6.49 22.54 21.86
N SER A 819 -7.50 22.70 22.73
CA SER A 819 -7.50 23.81 23.71
C SER A 819 -7.07 23.37 25.11
N ASN A 820 -6.08 24.05 25.70
CA ASN A 820 -5.69 23.94 27.13
C ASN A 820 -6.76 24.47 28.12
N LEU A 821 -8.00 24.68 27.67
CA LEU A 821 -9.14 25.05 28.49
C LEU A 821 -9.98 23.78 28.70
N GLY A 822 -9.97 23.29 29.94
CA GLY A 822 -10.35 21.93 30.30
C GLY A 822 -11.74 21.49 29.84
N LYS A 823 -11.84 20.19 29.52
CA LYS A 823 -13.10 19.46 29.39
C LYS A 823 -13.92 19.65 30.68
N PRO A 824 -15.15 20.19 30.64
CA PRO A 824 -16.09 19.96 31.71
C PRO A 824 -16.70 18.58 31.47
N ALA A 825 -16.29 17.61 32.30
CA ALA A 825 -17.19 16.51 32.63
C ALA A 825 -18.32 17.08 33.49
N GLY A 826 -19.57 16.84 33.11
CA GLY A 826 -20.69 16.87 34.06
C GLY A 826 -21.82 17.85 33.78
N ASN A 827 -23.02 17.24 33.76
CA ASN A 827 -24.35 17.76 34.02
C ASN A 827 -25.04 18.59 32.92
N LEU A 828 -26.02 17.94 32.30
CA LEU A 828 -27.23 18.53 31.72
C LEU A 828 -27.66 19.75 32.54
N LEU A 829 -27.37 20.94 32.03
CA LEU A 829 -27.91 22.18 32.57
C LEU A 829 -29.34 22.30 32.07
N ALA A 830 -30.28 21.84 32.89
CA ALA A 830 -31.65 22.31 32.90
C ALA A 830 -31.63 23.84 33.17
N GLY A 831 -31.49 24.63 32.11
CA GLY A 831 -31.33 26.09 32.25
C GLY A 831 -31.16 26.90 30.97
N ALA A 832 -31.16 26.29 29.78
CA ALA A 832 -31.04 27.02 28.51
C ALA A 832 -32.39 27.11 27.75
N LEU A 833 -33.38 27.75 28.37
CA LEU A 833 -34.49 28.37 27.66
C LEU A 833 -34.19 29.88 27.59
N ASN A 834 -33.29 30.25 26.69
CA ASN A 834 -33.33 31.58 26.07
C ASN A 834 -33.55 31.38 24.58
N VAL A 835 -34.76 30.91 24.28
CA VAL A 835 -35.45 31.21 23.03
C VAL A 835 -35.42 32.74 22.90
N ASN A 836 -35.20 33.25 21.69
CA ASN A 836 -35.56 34.62 21.32
C ASN A 836 -36.81 35.04 22.10
N THR A 837 -36.65 35.97 23.04
CA THR A 837 -37.73 36.48 23.87
C THR A 837 -38.67 37.31 23.01
N TYR A 838 -39.57 36.63 22.31
CA TYR A 838 -40.81 37.23 21.83
C TYR A 838 -41.66 37.54 23.09
N ALA A 839 -41.52 38.70 23.69
CA ALA A 839 -42.35 39.09 24.85
C ALA A 839 -43.63 39.81 24.37
N SER A 840 -44.77 39.14 24.63
CA SER A 840 -46.19 39.54 24.63
C SER A 840 -46.61 40.90 24.01
N THR A 841 -47.54 40.90 23.06
CA THR A 841 -48.98 40.88 23.38
C THR A 841 -49.83 39.94 22.49
N GLY A 842 -50.55 38.99 23.12
CA GLY A 842 -51.85 38.46 22.64
C GLY A 842 -51.90 37.55 21.40
N LYS A 843 -52.03 36.23 21.60
CA LYS A 843 -52.62 35.24 20.65
C LYS A 843 -52.23 35.35 19.15
N ASP A 844 -50.95 35.37 18.81
CA ASP A 844 -50.52 35.16 17.42
C ASP A 844 -50.39 33.66 17.10
N ILE A 845 -51.36 33.12 16.38
CA ILE A 845 -51.34 31.74 15.83
C ILE A 845 -50.04 31.49 15.06
N LEU A 846 -49.59 32.50 14.31
CA LEU A 846 -48.34 32.46 13.55
C LEU A 846 -47.12 32.14 14.41
N ARG A 847 -47.02 32.79 15.57
CA ARG A 847 -45.90 32.60 16.49
C ARG A 847 -45.88 31.18 17.05
N VAL A 848 -47.04 30.64 17.42
CA VAL A 848 -47.14 29.26 17.94
C VAL A 848 -46.75 28.26 16.85
N LEU A 849 -47.31 28.42 15.64
CA LEU A 849 -47.03 27.53 14.52
C LEU A 849 -45.56 27.57 14.10
N LEU A 850 -44.94 28.76 14.03
CA LEU A 850 -43.51 28.89 13.75
C LEU A 850 -42.65 28.27 14.85
N SER A 851 -42.99 28.49 16.13
CA SER A 851 -42.25 27.90 17.26
C SER A 851 -42.27 26.37 17.20
N GLU A 852 -43.44 25.77 16.90
CA GLU A 852 -43.59 24.32 16.74
C GLU A 852 -42.88 23.82 15.48
N ALA A 853 -43.03 24.54 14.35
CA ALA A 853 -42.41 24.19 13.08
C ALA A 853 -40.88 24.18 13.18
N ASP A 854 -40.30 25.25 13.72
CA ASP A 854 -38.86 25.38 13.95
C ASP A 854 -38.36 24.29 14.91
N TRP A 855 -39.13 23.96 15.96
CA TRP A 855 -38.77 22.86 16.86
C TRP A 855 -38.74 21.51 16.13
N TYR A 856 -39.77 21.17 15.34
CA TYR A 856 -39.76 19.94 14.54
C TYR A 856 -38.63 19.96 13.50
N TRP A 857 -38.38 21.11 12.88
CA TRP A 857 -37.32 21.29 11.89
C TRP A 857 -35.95 20.98 12.47
N GLN A 858 -35.64 21.57 13.62
CA GLN A 858 -34.38 21.39 14.33
C GLN A 858 -34.17 19.94 14.77
N ASN A 859 -35.26 19.21 15.03
CA ASN A 859 -35.21 17.79 15.38
C ASN A 859 -35.30 16.88 14.14
N LEU A 860 -35.01 17.40 12.94
CA LEU A 860 -35.05 16.70 11.65
C LEU A 860 -36.39 15.98 11.39
N CYS A 861 -37.46 16.38 12.08
CA CYS A 861 -38.81 15.84 11.97
C CYS A 861 -39.54 16.54 10.80
N TYR A 862 -38.97 16.45 9.59
CA TYR A 862 -39.38 17.25 8.44
C TYR A 862 -40.87 17.14 8.11
N ARG A 863 -41.50 15.97 8.31
CA ARG A 863 -42.94 15.78 8.08
C ARG A 863 -43.79 16.68 8.98
N LYS A 864 -43.52 16.65 10.28
CA LYS A 864 -44.24 17.47 11.27
C LYS A 864 -43.89 18.96 11.11
N ALA A 865 -42.62 19.26 10.82
CA ALA A 865 -42.20 20.63 10.55
C ALA A 865 -42.93 21.21 9.33
N MET A 866 -42.98 20.45 8.24
CA MET A 866 -43.69 20.82 7.02
C MET A 866 -45.18 21.06 7.26
N GLU A 867 -45.85 20.20 8.02
CA GLU A 867 -47.27 20.38 8.39
C GLU A 867 -47.49 21.72 9.13
N ARG A 868 -46.58 22.08 10.04
CA ARG A 868 -46.67 23.34 10.80
C ARG A 868 -46.32 24.57 9.98
N TYR A 869 -45.28 24.52 9.14
CA TYR A 869 -44.97 25.63 8.23
C TYR A 869 -46.08 25.86 7.20
N LYS A 870 -46.68 24.79 6.64
CA LYS A 870 -47.87 24.92 5.77
C LYS A 870 -49.02 25.61 6.49
N ALA A 871 -49.35 25.16 7.70
CA ALA A 871 -50.40 25.78 8.50
C ALA A 871 -50.10 27.26 8.82
N ALA A 872 -48.83 27.61 9.06
CA ALA A 872 -48.38 28.99 9.29
C ALA A 872 -48.56 29.84 8.03
N LEU A 873 -48.16 29.31 6.87
CA LEU A 873 -48.25 29.97 5.58
C LEU A 873 -49.71 30.18 5.13
N GLU A 874 -50.59 29.20 5.36
CA GLU A 874 -52.03 29.31 5.10
C GLU A 874 -52.70 30.34 6.02
N SER A 875 -52.27 30.41 7.28
CA SER A 875 -52.86 31.32 8.27
C SER A 875 -52.40 32.77 8.07
N CYS A 876 -51.17 32.97 7.60
CA CYS A 876 -50.54 34.30 7.49
C CYS A 876 -49.67 34.43 6.21
N PRO A 877 -50.27 34.39 5.01
CA PRO A 877 -49.53 34.44 3.74
C PRO A 877 -48.83 35.77 3.49
N ASP A 878 -49.31 36.88 4.05
CA ASP A 878 -48.69 38.21 3.89
C ASP A 878 -47.63 38.51 4.97
N SER A 879 -47.23 37.49 5.74
CA SER A 879 -46.18 37.62 6.74
C SER A 879 -44.81 37.90 6.08
N PRO A 880 -43.95 38.74 6.70
CA PRO A 880 -42.56 38.87 6.25
C PRO A 880 -41.77 37.56 6.29
N TYR A 881 -42.23 36.58 7.06
CA TYR A 881 -41.62 35.25 7.16
C TYR A 881 -42.17 34.25 6.13
N ALA A 882 -43.16 34.64 5.32
CA ALA A 882 -43.82 33.73 4.39
C ALA A 882 -42.86 33.11 3.34
N PRO A 883 -41.88 33.85 2.77
CA PRO A 883 -40.88 33.25 1.87
C PRO A 883 -40.02 32.19 2.57
N MET A 884 -39.54 32.47 3.78
CA MET A 884 -38.80 31.50 4.60
C MET A 884 -39.65 30.25 4.90
N MET A 885 -40.94 30.41 5.21
CA MET A 885 -41.84 29.26 5.40
C MET A 885 -41.98 28.43 4.13
N LEU A 886 -42.13 29.08 2.98
CA LEU A 886 -42.24 28.42 1.67
C LEU A 886 -40.97 27.63 1.33
N LEU A 887 -39.81 28.22 1.57
CA LEU A 887 -38.50 27.58 1.42
C LEU A 887 -38.35 26.36 2.35
N ARG A 888 -38.68 26.51 3.64
CA ARG A 888 -38.66 25.39 4.61
C ARG A 888 -39.58 24.25 4.18
N VAL A 889 -40.78 24.58 3.70
CA VAL A 889 -41.69 23.57 3.16
C VAL A 889 -41.08 22.87 1.95
N ALA A 890 -40.46 23.60 1.02
CA ALA A 890 -39.79 23.02 -0.13
C ALA A 890 -38.64 22.09 0.27
N PHE A 891 -37.78 22.52 1.20
CA PHE A 891 -36.69 21.70 1.72
C PHE A 891 -37.16 20.47 2.47
N ALA A 892 -38.17 20.56 3.34
CA ALA A 892 -38.72 19.37 3.98
C ALA A 892 -39.28 18.39 2.95
N TRP A 893 -39.93 18.89 1.89
CA TRP A 893 -40.40 18.04 0.80
C TRP A 893 -39.25 17.27 0.12
N ARG A 894 -38.13 17.97 -0.15
CA ARG A 894 -36.91 17.38 -0.72
C ARG A 894 -36.31 16.34 0.22
N SER A 895 -36.14 16.67 1.50
CA SER A 895 -35.61 15.74 2.51
C SER A 895 -36.47 14.49 2.69
N LEU A 896 -37.80 14.63 2.62
CA LEU A 896 -38.74 13.51 2.67
C LEU A 896 -38.83 12.72 1.37
N LYS A 897 -38.21 13.18 0.28
CA LYS A 897 -38.26 12.60 -1.07
C LYS A 897 -39.71 12.41 -1.57
N GLU A 898 -40.61 13.34 -1.21
CA GLU A 898 -42.02 13.27 -1.55
C GLU A 898 -42.33 13.92 -2.90
N LYS A 899 -43.35 13.41 -3.62
CA LYS A 899 -43.86 14.01 -4.85
C LYS A 899 -44.87 15.13 -4.53
N GLY A 900 -45.00 16.12 -5.43
CA GLY A 900 -46.04 17.17 -5.33
C GLY A 900 -45.53 18.57 -4.97
N LEU A 901 -44.23 18.76 -4.78
CA LEU A 901 -43.65 20.08 -4.48
C LEU A 901 -43.93 21.11 -5.59
N GLU A 902 -43.78 20.74 -6.87
CA GLU A 902 -44.07 21.65 -8.00
C GLU A 902 -45.54 22.11 -8.02
N GLU A 903 -46.48 21.19 -7.78
CA GLU A 903 -47.91 21.52 -7.72
C GLU A 903 -48.23 22.44 -6.55
N PHE A 904 -47.57 22.22 -5.41
CA PHE A 904 -47.67 23.08 -4.23
C PHE A 904 -47.13 24.48 -4.52
N LEU A 905 -45.90 24.61 -5.02
CA LEU A 905 -45.28 25.91 -5.34
C LEU A 905 -46.09 26.67 -6.41
N SER A 906 -46.63 25.97 -7.40
CA SER A 906 -47.44 26.57 -8.48
C SER A 906 -48.70 27.29 -7.98
N GLN A 907 -49.20 26.94 -6.80
CA GLN A 907 -50.34 27.63 -6.17
C GLN A 907 -49.96 29.05 -5.73
N PHE A 908 -48.71 29.26 -5.32
CA PHE A 908 -48.19 30.55 -4.85
C PHE A 908 -47.73 31.46 -5.99
N VAL A 909 -47.33 30.89 -7.13
CA VAL A 909 -47.03 31.66 -8.36
C VAL A 909 -48.23 32.53 -8.78
N ARG A 910 -49.44 31.99 -8.63
CA ARG A 910 -50.70 32.71 -8.95
C ARG A 910 -51.26 33.51 -7.78
N SER A 911 -50.55 33.60 -6.66
CA SER A 911 -51.00 34.39 -5.51
C SER A 911 -50.99 35.89 -5.86
N GLY A 912 -51.86 36.67 -5.23
CA GLY A 912 -51.83 38.13 -5.35
C GLY A 912 -50.63 38.79 -4.63
N ASN A 913 -49.79 38.00 -3.96
CA ASN A 913 -48.63 38.46 -3.20
C ASN A 913 -47.37 38.35 -4.06
N LYS A 914 -46.83 39.50 -4.50
CA LYS A 914 -45.70 39.54 -5.44
C LYS A 914 -44.43 38.90 -4.87
N VAL A 915 -44.15 39.08 -3.57
CA VAL A 915 -42.95 38.50 -2.93
C VAL A 915 -43.02 36.98 -2.93
N LEU A 916 -44.15 36.41 -2.51
CA LEU A 916 -44.37 34.96 -2.54
C LEU A 916 -44.42 34.38 -3.95
N SER A 917 -44.96 35.13 -4.91
CA SER A 917 -44.99 34.71 -6.32
C SER A 917 -43.58 34.61 -6.89
N THR A 918 -42.72 35.61 -6.65
CA THR A 918 -41.31 35.59 -7.07
C THR A 918 -40.55 34.46 -6.37
N GLU A 919 -40.68 34.31 -5.06
CA GLU A 919 -40.06 33.23 -4.29
C GLU A 919 -40.46 31.84 -4.81
N ALA A 920 -41.76 31.63 -5.06
CA ALA A 920 -42.26 30.38 -5.62
C ALA A 920 -41.68 30.11 -7.02
N MET A 921 -41.50 31.14 -7.85
CA MET A 921 -40.88 31.01 -9.16
C MET A 921 -39.40 30.64 -9.08
N GLU A 922 -38.63 31.25 -8.18
CA GLU A 922 -37.22 30.92 -7.98
C GLU A 922 -37.04 29.47 -7.49
N LEU A 923 -37.84 29.04 -6.52
CA LEU A 923 -37.87 27.64 -6.07
C LEU A 923 -38.22 26.67 -7.21
N LEU A 924 -39.19 27.04 -8.05
CA LEU A 924 -39.60 26.29 -9.22
C LEU A 924 -38.55 26.23 -10.34
N ILE A 925 -37.69 27.24 -10.46
CA ILE A 925 -36.51 27.19 -11.34
C ILE A 925 -35.57 26.11 -10.84
N GLY A 926 -35.27 26.10 -9.53
CA GLY A 926 -34.49 25.05 -8.88
C GLY A 926 -35.07 23.65 -9.05
N GLU A 927 -36.40 23.48 -8.90
CA GLU A 927 -37.07 22.18 -9.13
C GLU A 927 -36.94 21.71 -10.59
N ASN A 928 -37.18 22.61 -11.56
CA ASN A 928 -37.03 22.27 -12.98
C ASN A 928 -35.60 21.85 -13.29
N ILE A 929 -34.63 22.58 -12.74
CA ILE A 929 -33.21 22.29 -12.84
C ILE A 929 -32.90 20.88 -12.32
N ARG A 930 -33.37 20.54 -11.11
CA ARG A 930 -33.16 19.21 -10.50
C ARG A 930 -33.86 18.09 -11.25
N HIS A 931 -35.00 18.37 -11.90
CA HIS A 931 -35.70 17.43 -12.78
C HIS A 931 -35.14 17.36 -14.22
N GLY A 932 -34.11 18.15 -14.55
CA GLY A 932 -33.54 18.21 -15.90
C GLY A 932 -34.43 18.92 -16.93
N GLU A 933 -35.45 19.66 -16.48
CA GLU A 933 -36.39 20.40 -17.32
C GLU A 933 -35.83 21.79 -17.70
N ILE A 934 -34.65 21.80 -18.32
CA ILE A 934 -33.84 23.02 -18.55
C ILE A 934 -34.60 24.10 -19.33
N LYS A 935 -35.40 23.73 -20.33
CA LYS A 935 -36.22 24.70 -21.10
C LYS A 935 -37.21 25.43 -20.21
N LYS A 936 -37.92 24.71 -19.33
CA LYS A 936 -38.85 25.34 -18.38
C LYS A 936 -38.11 26.20 -17.37
N ALA A 937 -36.92 25.78 -16.92
CA ALA A 937 -36.07 26.58 -16.03
C ALA A 937 -35.67 27.92 -16.69
N ILE A 938 -35.24 27.89 -17.96
CA ILE A 938 -34.91 29.10 -18.73
C ILE A 938 -36.14 29.99 -18.88
N GLU A 939 -37.29 29.44 -19.28
CA GLU A 939 -38.54 30.21 -19.41
C GLU A 939 -38.95 30.89 -18.10
N ARG A 940 -38.85 30.18 -16.96
CA ARG A 940 -39.13 30.74 -15.64
C ARG A 940 -38.08 31.79 -15.22
N ALA A 941 -36.80 31.56 -15.49
CA ALA A 941 -35.73 32.52 -15.19
C ALA A 941 -35.88 33.81 -15.99
N GLU A 942 -36.16 33.73 -17.29
CA GLU A 942 -36.46 34.90 -18.13
C GLU A 942 -37.73 35.63 -17.66
N TYR A 943 -38.75 34.89 -17.20
CA TYR A 943 -39.93 35.50 -16.57
C TYR A 943 -39.55 36.29 -15.32
N VAL A 944 -38.76 35.71 -14.40
CA VAL A 944 -38.31 36.38 -13.16
C VAL A 944 -37.52 37.65 -13.48
N ILE A 945 -36.61 37.59 -14.46
CA ILE A 945 -35.84 38.74 -14.97
C ILE A 945 -36.77 39.84 -15.49
N SER A 946 -37.77 39.47 -16.27
CA SER A 946 -38.70 40.42 -16.89
C SER A 946 -39.64 41.09 -15.89
N ASP A 947 -40.08 40.36 -14.85
CA ASP A 947 -41.06 40.85 -13.87
C ASP A 947 -40.44 41.59 -12.67
N ASN A 948 -39.13 41.40 -12.44
CA ASN A 948 -38.40 41.96 -11.29
C ASN A 948 -37.14 42.77 -11.68
N PRO A 949 -37.21 43.72 -12.63
CA PRO A 949 -36.02 44.45 -13.10
C PRO A 949 -35.39 45.33 -12.02
N GLY A 950 -34.06 45.27 -11.90
CA GLY A 950 -33.25 46.04 -10.95
C GLY A 950 -33.24 45.47 -9.54
N THR A 951 -33.76 44.26 -9.35
CA THR A 951 -33.84 43.59 -8.04
C THR A 951 -32.82 42.45 -7.93
N GLU A 952 -32.60 41.99 -6.69
CA GLU A 952 -31.75 40.83 -6.40
C GLU A 952 -32.22 39.56 -7.14
N ALA A 953 -33.54 39.40 -7.31
CA ALA A 953 -34.14 38.26 -8.03
C ALA A 953 -33.73 38.24 -9.52
N GLU A 954 -33.68 39.39 -10.19
CA GLU A 954 -33.15 39.47 -11.56
C GLU A 954 -31.68 39.07 -11.60
N TYR A 955 -30.89 39.56 -10.64
CA TYR A 955 -29.47 39.29 -10.57
C TYR A 955 -29.17 37.78 -10.42
N LYS A 956 -29.87 37.09 -9.51
CA LYS A 956 -29.76 35.63 -9.31
C LYS A 956 -30.26 34.86 -10.54
N ALA A 957 -31.37 35.29 -11.14
CA ALA A 957 -31.90 34.66 -12.34
C ALA A 957 -30.96 34.80 -13.56
N LEU A 958 -30.26 35.94 -13.69
CA LEU A 958 -29.21 36.12 -14.71
C LEU A 958 -28.04 35.16 -14.48
N PHE A 959 -27.54 35.03 -13.25
CA PHE A 959 -26.47 34.08 -12.93
C PHE A 959 -26.91 32.63 -13.15
N THR A 960 -28.17 32.32 -12.82
CA THR A 960 -28.77 31.02 -13.12
C THR A 960 -28.79 30.76 -14.63
N LEU A 961 -29.23 31.71 -15.45
CA LEU A 961 -29.17 31.58 -16.92
C LEU A 961 -27.75 31.39 -17.44
N PHE A 962 -26.78 32.14 -16.89
CA PHE A 962 -25.37 31.97 -17.24
C PHE A 962 -24.92 30.53 -16.99
N ASN A 963 -25.17 29.98 -15.80
CA ASN A 963 -24.82 28.62 -15.46
C ASN A 963 -25.56 27.58 -16.31
N LEU A 964 -26.83 27.82 -16.65
CA LEU A 964 -27.58 26.94 -17.56
C LEU A 964 -26.98 26.93 -18.97
N TYR A 965 -26.63 28.09 -19.52
CA TYR A 965 -26.00 28.13 -20.84
C TYR A 965 -24.59 27.53 -20.82
N LEU A 966 -23.79 27.84 -19.81
CA LEU A 966 -22.41 27.35 -19.71
C LEU A 966 -22.32 25.85 -19.40
N ASN A 967 -23.08 25.36 -18.41
CA ASN A 967 -22.90 24.02 -17.84
C ASN A 967 -24.00 23.02 -18.24
N ASP A 968 -25.19 23.47 -18.63
CA ASP A 968 -26.29 22.57 -19.05
C ASP A 968 -26.40 22.46 -20.58
N LEU A 969 -26.18 23.56 -21.29
CA LEU A 969 -26.31 23.61 -22.74
C LEU A 969 -24.96 23.65 -23.48
N GLU A 970 -23.85 23.84 -22.75
CA GLU A 970 -22.50 24.06 -23.30
C GLU A 970 -22.46 25.17 -24.39
N ASP A 971 -23.38 26.13 -24.29
CA ASP A 971 -23.56 27.25 -25.20
C ASP A 971 -22.79 28.47 -24.66
N ARG A 972 -21.48 28.43 -24.87
CA ARG A 972 -20.56 29.46 -24.38
C ARG A 972 -20.90 30.87 -24.90
N GLU A 973 -21.33 30.99 -26.15
CA GLU A 973 -21.68 32.28 -26.76
C GLU A 973 -22.83 32.95 -26.00
N LYS A 974 -23.89 32.19 -25.67
CA LYS A 974 -24.97 32.71 -24.83
C LYS A 974 -24.55 32.96 -23.40
N ALA A 975 -23.70 32.12 -22.82
CA ALA A 975 -23.16 32.39 -21.49
C ALA A 975 -22.40 33.72 -21.47
N GLU A 976 -21.59 34.01 -22.49
CA GLU A 976 -20.90 35.31 -22.65
C GLU A 976 -21.88 36.47 -22.85
N GLU A 977 -22.99 36.28 -23.56
CA GLU A 977 -24.07 37.27 -23.70
C GLU A 977 -24.72 37.60 -22.34
N ILE A 978 -25.08 36.58 -21.56
CA ILE A 978 -25.64 36.76 -20.22
C ILE A 978 -24.61 37.44 -19.29
N LEU A 979 -23.35 37.03 -19.35
CA LEU A 979 -22.27 37.67 -18.60
C LEU A 979 -22.11 39.14 -18.99
N ALA A 980 -22.21 39.49 -20.27
CA ALA A 980 -22.17 40.88 -20.70
C ALA A 980 -23.32 41.71 -20.11
N ARG A 981 -24.53 41.14 -20.02
CA ARG A 981 -25.67 41.76 -19.33
C ARG A 981 -25.38 41.95 -17.84
N MET A 982 -24.81 40.93 -17.17
CA MET A 982 -24.43 41.01 -15.76
C MET A 982 -23.36 42.07 -15.50
N LYS A 983 -22.31 42.16 -16.32
CA LYS A 983 -21.28 43.21 -16.20
C LYS A 983 -21.81 44.61 -16.42
N MET A 984 -22.75 44.76 -17.35
CA MET A 984 -23.33 46.07 -17.67
C MET A 984 -24.14 46.61 -16.50
N LYS A 985 -24.88 45.74 -15.81
CA LYS A 985 -25.85 46.14 -14.79
C LYS A 985 -25.34 45.96 -13.35
N TYR A 986 -24.48 44.97 -13.13
CA TYR A 986 -23.98 44.50 -11.84
C TYR A 986 -22.45 44.22 -11.86
N PRO A 987 -21.59 45.14 -12.34
CA PRO A 987 -20.17 44.89 -12.60
C PRO A 987 -19.38 44.42 -11.36
N ASP A 988 -19.63 45.04 -10.21
CA ASP A 988 -18.89 44.79 -8.97
C ASP A 988 -19.57 43.74 -8.07
N TYR A 989 -20.60 43.03 -8.56
CA TYR A 989 -21.30 42.04 -7.74
C TYR A 989 -20.63 40.65 -7.78
N PRO A 990 -20.65 39.87 -6.68
CA PRO A 990 -19.88 38.62 -6.55
C PRO A 990 -20.16 37.55 -7.63
N LEU A 991 -21.42 37.28 -8.00
CA LEU A 991 -21.79 36.34 -9.06
C LEU A 991 -21.40 36.82 -10.46
N THR A 992 -21.26 38.13 -10.69
CA THR A 992 -20.80 38.66 -11.99
C THR A 992 -19.31 38.37 -12.13
N GLN A 993 -18.55 38.68 -11.08
CA GLN A 993 -17.14 38.35 -10.97
C GLN A 993 -16.91 36.83 -11.01
N MET A 994 -17.82 36.04 -10.44
CA MET A 994 -17.82 34.58 -10.55
C MET A 994 -17.97 34.14 -12.01
N ALA A 995 -19.00 34.64 -12.71
CA ALA A 995 -19.25 34.30 -14.10
C ALA A 995 -18.10 34.75 -15.03
N GLN A 996 -17.45 35.89 -14.74
CA GLN A 996 -16.21 36.30 -15.41
C GLN A 996 -15.09 35.28 -15.23
N PHE A 997 -14.85 34.88 -13.99
CA PHE A 997 -13.82 33.90 -13.67
C PHE A 997 -14.10 32.56 -14.36
N ASP A 998 -15.35 32.09 -14.32
CA ASP A 998 -15.77 30.80 -14.87
C ASP A 998 -15.64 30.74 -16.39
N ILE A 999 -15.75 31.90 -17.07
CA ILE A 999 -15.49 31.97 -18.51
C ILE A 999 -14.00 32.16 -18.85
N GLY A 1000 -13.14 32.29 -17.85
CA GLY A 1000 -11.69 32.45 -17.98
C GLY A 1000 -11.22 33.89 -18.13
N GLU A 1001 -12.06 34.88 -17.78
CA GLU A 1001 -11.62 36.27 -17.71
C GLU A 1001 -10.87 36.56 -16.40
N PRO A 1002 -9.83 37.41 -16.44
CA PRO A 1002 -9.18 37.88 -15.23
C PRO A 1002 -10.13 38.75 -14.39
N VAL A 1003 -10.15 38.51 -13.08
CA VAL A 1003 -11.06 39.18 -12.13
C VAL A 1003 -10.27 39.89 -11.05
N GLU A 1004 -10.62 41.17 -10.81
CA GLU A 1004 -10.19 41.92 -9.64
C GLU A 1004 -11.31 41.86 -8.59
N TRP A 1005 -11.13 41.09 -7.53
CA TRP A 1005 -12.17 40.83 -6.53
C TRP A 1005 -12.56 42.11 -5.77
N LYS A 1006 -13.78 42.59 -6.00
CA LYS A 1006 -14.41 43.73 -5.33
C LYS A 1006 -15.67 43.27 -4.61
N PHE A 1007 -15.80 43.62 -3.34
CA PHE A 1007 -16.98 43.27 -2.54
C PHE A 1007 -17.82 44.52 -2.31
N PRO A 1008 -19.09 44.54 -2.76
CA PRO A 1008 -20.00 45.62 -2.41
C PRO A 1008 -20.24 45.60 -0.89
N LYS A 1009 -20.47 46.79 -0.30
CA LYS A 1009 -20.86 46.87 1.12
C LYS A 1009 -22.26 46.28 1.27
N PRO A 1010 -22.58 45.58 2.36
CA PRO A 1010 -23.92 44.99 2.56
C PRO A 1010 -24.99 46.09 2.46
N GLY A 1011 -25.86 46.04 1.45
CA GLY A 1011 -27.04 46.92 1.33
C GLY A 1011 -27.30 47.64 -0.01
N GLU A 1012 -26.68 47.31 -1.13
CA GLU A 1012 -26.87 48.07 -2.39
C GLU A 1012 -27.97 47.57 -3.35
N PHE A 1013 -28.68 46.47 -3.06
CA PHE A 1013 -29.89 46.11 -3.81
C PHE A 1013 -31.09 46.91 -3.28
N GLY A 1014 -31.73 47.68 -4.17
CA GLY A 1014 -32.80 48.61 -3.81
C GLY A 1014 -33.93 48.00 -2.98
N GLU A 1015 -34.46 48.82 -2.07
CA GLU A 1015 -35.54 48.53 -1.13
C GLU A 1015 -36.70 47.71 -1.75
N SER A 1016 -36.96 46.52 -1.20
CA SER A 1016 -38.28 45.89 -1.26
C SER A 1016 -39.27 46.72 -0.42
N PRO A 1017 -40.56 46.84 -0.78
CA PRO A 1017 -41.49 47.70 -0.05
C PRO A 1017 -41.71 47.17 1.38
N GLY A 1018 -41.08 47.86 2.34
CA GLY A 1018 -41.51 48.02 3.73
C GLY A 1018 -42.05 46.79 4.44
N VAL A 1019 -41.16 45.91 4.90
CA VAL A 1019 -41.31 45.44 6.28
C VAL A 1019 -40.68 46.54 7.10
N ALA A 1020 -41.51 47.31 7.80
CA ALA A 1020 -41.04 48.29 8.77
C ALA A 1020 -40.02 47.59 9.66
N GLY A 1021 -38.74 47.93 9.46
CA GLY A 1021 -37.67 47.52 10.35
C GLY A 1021 -38.16 47.76 11.77
N ILE A 1022 -37.93 46.80 12.65
CA ILE A 1022 -38.39 46.83 14.05
C ILE A 1022 -37.87 48.12 14.68
N SER A 1023 -38.67 49.18 14.54
CA SER A 1023 -38.62 50.36 15.37
C SER A 1023 -39.04 49.87 16.73
N PRO A 1024 -38.24 50.11 17.79
CA PRO A 1024 -38.70 49.86 19.14
C PRO A 1024 -40.07 50.52 19.29
N SER A 1025 -41.15 49.76 19.52
CA SER A 1025 -42.48 50.32 19.81
C SER A 1025 -42.52 51.04 21.18
N SER A 1026 -41.35 51.22 21.79
CA SER A 1026 -41.08 51.80 23.09
C SER A 1026 -39.87 52.74 22.98
N TYR A 1027 -39.79 53.72 23.89
CA TYR A 1027 -38.61 54.55 24.06
C TYR A 1027 -37.33 53.70 24.21
N TRP A 1028 -36.26 54.05 23.49
CA TRP A 1028 -34.96 53.34 23.55
C TRP A 1028 -33.80 54.33 23.62
N LEU A 1029 -32.74 53.97 24.34
CA LEU A 1029 -31.48 54.72 24.43
C LEU A 1029 -30.32 53.75 24.17
N GLY A 1030 -29.51 54.01 23.16
CA GLY A 1030 -28.31 53.24 22.82
C GLY A 1030 -27.15 53.47 23.78
N GLU A 1031 -26.15 52.58 23.75
CA GLU A 1031 -24.99 52.59 24.66
C GLU A 1031 -24.03 53.79 24.45
N GLY A 1032 -24.20 54.50 23.34
CA GLY A 1032 -23.27 55.52 22.87
C GLY A 1032 -22.04 54.88 22.22
N HIS A 1033 -21.64 55.36 21.05
CA HIS A 1033 -20.49 54.82 20.33
C HIS A 1033 -19.60 55.93 19.71
N PRO A 1034 -18.28 55.77 19.73
CA PRO A 1034 -17.54 54.74 20.50
C PRO A 1034 -17.71 54.94 22.02
N ASN A 1035 -17.53 53.90 22.84
CA ASN A 1035 -17.52 53.99 24.31
C ASN A 1035 -16.60 52.90 24.88
N PRO A 1036 -15.39 53.22 25.40
CA PRO A 1036 -14.89 54.57 25.69
C PRO A 1036 -14.69 55.47 24.47
N PHE A 1037 -14.73 56.80 24.65
CA PHE A 1037 -14.66 57.79 23.57
C PHE A 1037 -13.58 58.85 23.78
N ASN A 1038 -13.02 59.40 22.68
CA ASN A 1038 -12.00 60.46 22.66
C ASN A 1038 -12.20 61.45 21.49
N PRO A 1039 -12.53 62.74 21.72
CA PRO A 1039 -13.38 63.27 22.77
C PRO A 1039 -14.87 63.19 22.39
N THR A 1040 -15.22 62.54 21.27
CA THR A 1040 -16.58 62.56 20.72
C THR A 1040 -17.29 61.21 20.79
N ILE A 1041 -18.51 61.19 21.33
CA ILE A 1041 -19.43 60.05 21.38
C ILE A 1041 -20.75 60.39 20.71
N THR A 1042 -21.31 59.44 19.97
CA THR A 1042 -22.63 59.56 19.37
C THR A 1042 -23.63 58.73 20.17
N ILE A 1043 -24.68 59.37 20.66
CA ILE A 1043 -25.74 58.77 21.48
C ILE A 1043 -27.00 58.71 20.63
N ASP A 1044 -27.44 57.50 20.36
CA ASP A 1044 -28.66 57.24 19.59
C ASP A 1044 -29.83 56.91 20.51
N PHE A 1045 -31.03 57.37 20.18
CA PHE A 1045 -32.24 57.07 20.92
C PHE A 1045 -33.48 57.08 20.01
N TYR A 1046 -34.55 56.41 20.44
CA TYR A 1046 -35.78 56.28 19.66
C TYR A 1046 -36.99 56.78 20.46
N LEU A 1047 -37.89 57.47 19.77
CA LEU A 1047 -39.18 57.93 20.29
C LEU A 1047 -40.34 57.25 19.55
N PRO A 1048 -41.23 56.51 20.24
CA PRO A 1048 -42.38 55.87 19.58
C PRO A 1048 -43.51 56.85 19.23
N GLU A 1049 -43.55 58.01 19.88
CA GLU A 1049 -44.52 59.08 19.67
C GLU A 1049 -43.86 60.45 19.91
N GLU A 1050 -44.54 61.53 19.53
CA GLU A 1050 -44.04 62.88 19.81
C GLU A 1050 -44.06 63.16 21.33
N ALA A 1051 -42.88 63.37 21.90
CA ALA A 1051 -42.72 63.55 23.35
C ALA A 1051 -41.69 64.63 23.67
N PHE A 1052 -41.79 65.19 24.88
CA PHE A 1052 -40.76 66.10 25.39
C PHE A 1052 -39.57 65.27 25.88
N VAL A 1053 -38.37 65.56 25.37
CA VAL A 1053 -37.14 64.81 25.63
C VAL A 1053 -36.16 65.67 26.41
N THR A 1054 -35.66 65.13 27.51
CA THR A 1054 -34.49 65.66 28.21
C THR A 1054 -33.38 64.61 28.18
N LEU A 1055 -32.23 64.96 27.57
CA LEU A 1055 -31.02 64.15 27.57
C LEU A 1055 -29.89 64.94 28.24
N SER A 1056 -29.50 64.54 29.45
CA SER A 1056 -28.51 65.23 30.27
C SER A 1056 -27.36 64.29 30.66
N ILE A 1057 -26.15 64.83 30.75
CA ILE A 1057 -24.94 64.15 31.18
C ILE A 1057 -24.63 64.55 32.62
N TYR A 1058 -24.33 63.57 33.46
CA TYR A 1058 -23.97 63.75 34.87
C TYR A 1058 -22.58 63.21 35.14
N ASP A 1059 -21.85 63.84 36.06
CA ASP A 1059 -20.65 63.26 36.65
C ASP A 1059 -21.00 62.21 37.73
N MET A 1060 -19.97 61.51 38.24
CA MET A 1060 -20.15 60.50 39.30
C MET A 1060 -20.63 61.06 40.65
N LEU A 1061 -20.59 62.38 40.86
CA LEU A 1061 -21.15 63.04 42.04
C LEU A 1061 -22.63 63.40 41.83
N GLY A 1062 -23.21 63.07 40.67
CA GLY A 1062 -24.59 63.37 40.32
C GLY A 1062 -24.82 64.82 39.92
N ARG A 1063 -23.76 65.59 39.63
CA ARG A 1063 -23.89 66.96 39.10
C ARG A 1063 -24.14 66.90 37.60
N GLU A 1064 -25.16 67.62 37.13
CA GLU A 1064 -25.41 67.77 35.68
C GLU A 1064 -24.28 68.60 35.08
N VAL A 1065 -23.53 68.02 34.16
CA VAL A 1065 -22.37 68.67 33.51
C VAL A 1065 -22.70 69.19 32.13
N ARG A 1066 -23.67 68.59 31.43
CA ARG A 1066 -24.10 69.02 30.09
C ARG A 1066 -25.55 68.64 29.84
N ARG A 1067 -26.36 69.56 29.31
CA ARG A 1067 -27.66 69.19 28.71
C ARG A 1067 -27.55 69.15 27.19
N LEU A 1068 -27.81 67.97 26.61
CA LEU A 1068 -27.71 67.73 25.16
C LEU A 1068 -29.02 68.02 24.43
N ILE A 1069 -30.16 67.69 25.05
CA ILE A 1069 -31.50 67.89 24.47
C ILE A 1069 -32.45 68.33 25.58
N ASP A 1070 -33.28 69.34 25.28
CA ASP A 1070 -34.37 69.83 26.13
C ASP A 1070 -35.51 70.41 25.28
N SER A 1071 -36.15 69.56 24.47
CA SER A 1071 -37.15 69.98 23.50
C SER A 1071 -38.16 68.88 23.17
N ARG A 1072 -39.25 69.25 22.49
CA ARG A 1072 -40.25 68.32 21.97
C ARG A 1072 -39.79 67.78 20.62
N LEU A 1073 -39.69 66.46 20.50
CA LEU A 1073 -39.21 65.77 19.30
C LEU A 1073 -40.30 64.82 18.79
N GLY A 1074 -40.42 64.71 17.46
CA GLY A 1074 -41.35 63.79 16.80
C GLY A 1074 -40.92 62.33 16.91
N PRO A 1075 -41.82 61.37 16.60
CA PRO A 1075 -41.49 59.94 16.62
C PRO A 1075 -40.38 59.62 15.61
N GLY A 1076 -39.52 58.65 15.95
CA GLY A 1076 -38.43 58.18 15.10
C GLY A 1076 -37.08 58.08 15.80
N TYR A 1077 -36.09 57.67 15.01
CA TYR A 1077 -34.70 57.56 15.44
C TYR A 1077 -34.06 58.95 15.48
N ASN A 1078 -33.42 59.26 16.61
CA ASN A 1078 -32.75 60.52 16.84
C ASN A 1078 -31.32 60.26 17.28
N ARG A 1079 -30.41 61.14 16.85
CA ARG A 1079 -28.98 61.03 17.12
C ARG A 1079 -28.48 62.36 17.66
N VAL A 1080 -27.70 62.29 18.73
CA VAL A 1080 -27.01 63.46 19.28
C VAL A 1080 -25.57 63.13 19.64
N THR A 1081 -24.69 64.07 19.37
CA THR A 1081 -23.26 63.91 19.60
C THR A 1081 -22.84 64.75 20.80
N TRP A 1082 -21.99 64.18 21.65
CA TRP A 1082 -21.34 64.89 22.75
C TRP A 1082 -19.83 64.83 22.59
N ASP A 1083 -19.17 65.97 22.76
CA ASP A 1083 -17.74 66.19 22.50
C ASP A 1083 -16.90 66.29 23.79
N GLY A 1084 -17.47 65.86 24.92
CA GLY A 1084 -16.79 65.86 26.22
C GLY A 1084 -16.69 67.22 26.91
N HIS A 1085 -17.38 68.26 26.42
CA HIS A 1085 -17.44 69.57 27.09
C HIS A 1085 -18.66 69.71 28.01
N GLY A 1086 -18.51 70.51 29.07
CA GLY A 1086 -19.60 70.91 29.96
C GLY A 1086 -20.47 72.03 29.39
N ASP A 1087 -21.51 72.44 30.13
CA ASP A 1087 -22.41 73.53 29.74
C ASP A 1087 -21.71 74.90 29.68
N SER A 1088 -20.62 75.12 30.43
CA SER A 1088 -19.83 76.37 30.34
C SER A 1088 -18.74 76.35 29.26
N GLY A 1089 -18.71 75.29 28.44
CA GLY A 1089 -17.74 75.10 27.34
C GLY A 1089 -16.37 74.62 27.80
N GLU A 1090 -16.22 74.28 29.08
CA GLU A 1090 -15.02 73.71 29.67
C GLU A 1090 -14.83 72.24 29.27
N VAL A 1091 -13.59 71.83 29.06
CA VAL A 1091 -13.25 70.42 28.82
C VAL A 1091 -13.43 69.64 30.12
N LEU A 1092 -14.24 68.59 30.10
CA LEU A 1092 -14.40 67.74 31.26
C LEU A 1092 -13.23 66.74 31.40
N PRO A 1093 -12.83 66.37 32.64
CA PRO A 1093 -11.71 65.45 32.87
C PRO A 1093 -12.03 64.01 32.42
N ASN A 1094 -10.99 63.21 32.18
CA ASN A 1094 -11.13 61.77 31.94
C ASN A 1094 -11.88 61.11 33.10
N GLY A 1095 -12.85 60.25 32.77
CA GLY A 1095 -13.68 59.64 33.81
C GLY A 1095 -14.98 59.05 33.30
N VAL A 1096 -15.76 58.54 34.24
CA VAL A 1096 -17.08 57.97 33.99
C VAL A 1096 -18.13 59.08 34.09
N TYR A 1097 -19.00 59.13 33.09
CA TYR A 1097 -20.16 60.02 33.03
C TYR A 1097 -21.44 59.19 32.84
N ILE A 1098 -22.56 59.69 33.35
CA ILE A 1098 -23.87 59.03 33.21
C ILE A 1098 -24.74 59.88 32.31
N CYS A 1099 -25.10 59.36 31.14
CA CYS A 1099 -26.15 59.92 30.30
C CYS A 1099 -27.50 59.52 30.88
N VAL A 1100 -28.41 60.47 31.07
CA VAL A 1100 -29.76 60.24 31.57
C VAL A 1100 -30.75 60.78 30.54
N PHE A 1101 -31.55 59.88 29.99
CA PHE A 1101 -32.66 60.19 29.09
C PHE A 1101 -33.98 60.15 29.83
N ARG A 1102 -34.84 61.14 29.58
CA ARG A 1102 -36.22 61.21 30.09
C ARG A 1102 -37.17 61.65 28.99
N SER A 1103 -38.21 60.86 28.73
CA SER A 1103 -39.29 61.24 27.82
C SER A 1103 -40.54 60.39 28.05
N GLY A 1104 -41.74 60.96 27.97
CA GLY A 1104 -43.01 60.21 28.04
C GLY A 1104 -43.19 59.29 29.26
N GLY A 1105 -42.55 59.59 30.40
CA GLY A 1105 -42.52 58.73 31.58
C GLY A 1105 -41.43 57.63 31.59
N PHE A 1106 -40.75 57.41 30.46
CA PHE A 1106 -39.57 56.55 30.36
C PHE A 1106 -38.31 57.26 30.84
N LYS A 1107 -37.49 56.56 31.61
CA LYS A 1107 -36.17 57.02 32.09
C LYS A 1107 -35.14 55.93 31.86
N ALA A 1108 -34.07 56.26 31.14
CA ALA A 1108 -32.94 55.35 30.91
C ALA A 1108 -31.62 56.05 31.26
N CYS A 1109 -30.64 55.28 31.72
CA CYS A 1109 -29.30 55.76 31.99
C CYS A 1109 -28.26 54.91 31.24
N ARG A 1110 -27.20 55.56 30.75
CA ARG A 1110 -26.05 54.89 30.11
C ARG A 1110 -24.74 55.40 30.67
N LYS A 1111 -23.83 54.47 30.94
CA LYS A 1111 -22.48 54.78 31.42
C LYS A 1111 -21.61 55.10 30.21
N MET A 1112 -20.97 56.26 30.21
CA MET A 1112 -20.01 56.68 29.19
C MET A 1112 -18.64 56.86 29.83
N ILE A 1113 -17.59 56.47 29.11
CA ILE A 1113 -16.21 56.58 29.59
C ILE A 1113 -15.46 57.54 28.66
N LEU A 1114 -15.18 58.75 29.15
CA LEU A 1114 -14.35 59.72 28.43
C LEU A 1114 -12.88 59.37 28.68
N LEU A 1115 -12.17 59.00 27.62
CA LEU A 1115 -10.73 58.81 27.61
C LEU A 1115 -10.14 59.86 26.68
N LYS A 1116 -9.43 60.84 27.23
CA LYS A 1116 -8.68 61.82 26.45
C LYS A 1116 -7.21 61.51 26.50
#